data_AF-A0A1F3P135-F1
#
_entry.id   AF-A0A1F3P135-F1
#
_cell.length_a   1.000
_cell.length_b   1.000
_cell.length_c   1.000
_cell.angle_alpha   90.00
_cell.angle_beta   90.00
_cell.angle_gamma   90.00
#
_symmetry.space_group_name_H-M   'P 1'
#
loop_
_entity.id
_entity.type
_entity.pdbx_description
1 polymer ?
#
loop_
_entity_poly.entity_id
_entity_poly.type
_entity_poly.pdbx_seq_one_letter_code
_entity_poly.pdbx_strand_id
1 'polypeptide(L)'
;MEKIKLDKDTRFALEGRVVTLDANSNVIDKGVLYIQGDTITDIRRLSDPAPEGFSKHMIIKTGGTIYPGLIELHNHLSYNIIPTWRVPKLFLDRDQWRRHEDYRKKMTGPLEVLGAIDGYLQSIVRFAECRLLFSGITTSQGITLASHQEITKFYKGIVRNVEKTDDPDLPEASTRIDNINNNNAEKLLESLKHEKCYLLHLSEGTQLRANKHFRALQISQDEWAITEALAGIHAVGLLQEDFEIMAGYKGSIVWSPMSNFLLYGVTADIVSANQNKLLIGLGSDWSASGSKNLLCELKVARLVSEEMGGIFSDQDLVRMVTTNASRILKWENYLGSLEPNKKADLIVLRGRKEDPYKKLIDAREQDLTWVFIGGWPRIGQKSGMEKFDIEVEEVKIGSVKRYLYLVNEYKDNPVTIDLSYKEAREKLEEGMRNLPDLAKQQSDVGLVYGSQGTSYSNYTWHILPDHEDHPDSSQRHHLPYESEMTGGDFLDQAAVPLCDILEPMELDQPTISDDSLYFKKLAVQKNLPEYIKLKLPKFYGQEIDLSDIESQTKNLTNLVRSNFNFIQSLPAFYQTHGYLSLQDRLTIIDQATVLLEQAYVHLHLKRAMHASDPKEQLRILRNRIQEEDNCFSEIEFHKEIIRIFNSLRDLHTTYYLPAPFSDKVAFLPFFIEEYFDGNEARYIVSKFIGKPPSLHFREKVIITHWNNIPIRRAIMLNGERFAGSNPAARFARGLDSMTFRPLAMILPPEEESVTVEYKDIGTWKRRITIPWLVGSIHSSRISTFEKTSISNFQLFSGYDYLTHLVHHIKKCFFATEVVNIEQSFLKNRKPVQVAANYESTSFPGHFRAKMINHGDKSFAYIRIFSFATNDPVDFVKEFIRLIEQMPAKGLILDVRNNGGGNILAAEWMLQVLTDKQIVPQPEQFINTPLVEELCRLHSPSNIVEGLDLTDWQKTIKEMIKTGSIYSLGYPITSPDSLKTFRAEKQLKLVLITDALCYSAADIFAAGFHDHELGRIIGTSENTGAGGANVWTHALLHHLTRESGKQSKYFRSLPYGSNFRVAIRRTLRVGSNTGIPLEDLGVKPDLIHHMTKDDLLYENKDLIFEACNVLIQMQ
;
A
#
# COMPACT_ATOMS: atom_id res chain seq x y z
N MET A 1 28.31 -13.28 -55.93
CA MET A 1 27.14 -12.39 -55.96
C MET A 1 27.64 -11.03 -55.53
N GLU A 2 27.23 -9.97 -56.22
CA GLU A 2 27.53 -8.60 -55.81
C GLU A 2 26.87 -8.35 -54.46
N LYS A 3 27.64 -7.90 -53.47
CA LYS A 3 27.12 -7.59 -52.14
C LYS A 3 26.32 -6.27 -52.21
N ILE A 4 25.29 -6.17 -51.38
CA ILE A 4 24.50 -4.95 -51.19
C ILE A 4 25.38 -3.96 -50.43
N LYS A 5 25.81 -2.89 -51.12
CA LYS A 5 26.47 -1.76 -50.47
C LYS A 5 25.42 -0.99 -49.66
N LEU A 6 25.78 -0.55 -48.45
CA LEU A 6 24.91 0.29 -47.62
C LEU A 6 25.25 1.77 -47.84
N ASP A 7 24.24 2.54 -48.22
CA ASP A 7 24.21 3.98 -48.47
C ASP A 7 22.75 4.46 -48.50
N LYS A 8 22.55 5.77 -48.74
CA LYS A 8 21.21 6.38 -48.73
C LYS A 8 20.29 5.91 -49.87
N ASP A 9 20.82 5.29 -50.92
CA ASP A 9 20.07 4.82 -52.09
C ASP A 9 19.92 3.30 -52.13
N THR A 10 20.36 2.62 -51.07
CA THR A 10 20.42 1.16 -51.00
C THR A 10 19.04 0.53 -51.13
N ARG A 11 18.90 -0.44 -52.05
CA ARG A 11 17.64 -1.15 -52.27
C ARG A 11 17.74 -2.61 -51.86
N PHE A 12 16.84 -3.04 -50.99
CA PHE A 12 16.67 -4.45 -50.63
C PHE A 12 15.23 -4.76 -50.22
N ALA A 13 14.89 -6.04 -50.15
CA ALA A 13 13.53 -6.45 -49.78
C ALA A 13 13.55 -7.59 -48.76
N LEU A 14 12.57 -7.62 -47.86
CA LEU A 14 12.45 -8.62 -46.81
C LEU A 14 11.21 -9.50 -47.04
N GLU A 15 11.40 -10.80 -47.24
CA GLU A 15 10.31 -11.77 -47.38
C GLU A 15 9.96 -12.39 -46.02
N GLY A 16 8.70 -12.23 -45.58
CA GLY A 16 8.22 -12.68 -44.27
C GLY A 16 6.70 -12.68 -44.13
N ARG A 17 6.19 -13.00 -42.94
CA ARG A 17 4.84 -12.60 -42.55
C ARG A 17 4.89 -11.16 -42.07
N VAL A 18 4.20 -10.22 -42.71
CA VAL A 18 4.26 -8.80 -42.35
C VAL A 18 3.08 -8.44 -41.47
N VAL A 19 3.34 -7.97 -40.25
CA VAL A 19 2.33 -7.43 -39.33
C VAL A 19 2.41 -5.92 -39.42
N THR A 20 1.46 -5.29 -40.12
CA THR A 20 1.58 -3.87 -40.47
C THR A 20 1.33 -2.96 -39.28
N LEU A 21 0.41 -3.33 -38.38
CA LEU A 21 -0.10 -2.47 -37.30
C LEU A 21 -0.71 -1.14 -37.80
N ASP A 22 -1.07 -1.08 -39.09
CA ASP A 22 -1.84 0.02 -39.67
C ASP A 22 -3.22 0.16 -38.98
N ALA A 23 -4.02 1.13 -39.43
CA ALA A 23 -5.35 1.38 -38.87
C ALA A 23 -6.26 0.13 -38.88
N ASN A 24 -6.09 -0.78 -39.85
CA ASN A 24 -6.86 -2.01 -40.00
C ASN A 24 -6.15 -3.24 -39.40
N SER A 25 -4.92 -3.08 -38.91
CA SER A 25 -4.12 -4.14 -38.30
C SER A 25 -3.87 -5.32 -39.24
N ASN A 26 -3.60 -5.02 -40.51
CA ASN A 26 -3.41 -6.05 -41.54
C ASN A 26 -2.22 -6.97 -41.24
N VAL A 27 -2.39 -8.25 -41.61
CA VAL A 27 -1.34 -9.27 -41.54
C VAL A 27 -1.22 -9.95 -42.91
N ILE A 28 -0.03 -9.86 -43.51
CA ILE A 28 0.27 -10.44 -44.82
C ILE A 28 1.14 -11.67 -44.62
N ASP A 29 0.55 -12.86 -44.63
CA ASP A 29 1.24 -14.13 -44.30
C ASP A 29 2.45 -14.45 -45.20
N LYS A 30 2.38 -14.06 -46.47
CA LYS A 30 3.46 -14.17 -47.45
C LYS A 30 3.70 -12.80 -48.05
N GLY A 31 4.23 -11.88 -47.26
CA GLY A 31 4.52 -10.51 -47.66
C GLY A 31 5.98 -10.29 -48.05
N VAL A 32 6.20 -9.24 -48.83
CA VAL A 32 7.52 -8.70 -49.15
C VAL A 32 7.51 -7.20 -48.85
N LEU A 33 8.43 -6.79 -47.97
CA LEU A 33 8.65 -5.39 -47.61
C LEU A 33 9.80 -4.83 -48.45
N TYR A 34 9.57 -3.78 -49.23
CA TYR A 34 10.56 -3.19 -50.13
C TYR A 34 11.13 -1.90 -49.53
N ILE A 35 12.45 -1.84 -49.37
CA ILE A 35 13.15 -0.75 -48.66
C ILE A 35 14.13 -0.08 -49.62
N GLN A 36 14.10 1.26 -49.66
CA GLN A 36 15.13 2.08 -50.29
C GLN A 36 15.68 3.07 -49.26
N GLY A 37 16.99 3.02 -49.01
CA GLY A 37 17.64 3.80 -47.97
C GLY A 37 17.03 3.51 -46.61
N ASP A 38 16.47 4.54 -46.00
CA ASP A 38 15.79 4.47 -44.70
C ASP A 38 14.27 4.30 -44.81
N THR A 39 13.71 4.20 -46.01
CA THR A 39 12.26 4.31 -46.25
C THR A 39 11.66 2.99 -46.77
N ILE A 40 10.50 2.62 -46.23
CA ILE A 40 9.64 1.55 -46.75
C ILE A 40 8.93 2.10 -48.00
N THR A 41 9.31 1.62 -49.17
CA THR A 41 8.75 2.10 -50.44
C THR A 41 7.45 1.40 -50.81
N ASP A 42 7.31 0.11 -50.48
CA ASP A 42 6.13 -0.67 -50.82
C ASP A 42 6.00 -1.94 -49.96
N ILE A 43 4.78 -2.46 -49.84
CA ILE A 43 4.46 -3.73 -49.16
C ILE A 43 3.53 -4.54 -50.05
N ARG A 44 3.99 -5.69 -50.56
CA ARG A 44 3.20 -6.53 -51.48
C ARG A 44 3.10 -7.98 -51.01
N ARG A 45 2.17 -8.74 -51.57
CA ARG A 45 2.20 -10.21 -51.41
C ARG A 45 3.34 -10.77 -52.27
N LEU A 46 3.93 -11.88 -51.83
CA LEU A 46 4.99 -12.57 -52.56
C LEU A 46 4.56 -13.02 -53.97
N SER A 47 3.26 -13.20 -54.19
CA SER A 47 2.68 -13.52 -55.50
C SER A 47 2.67 -12.35 -56.48
N ASP A 48 2.76 -11.13 -55.97
CA ASP A 48 2.60 -9.91 -56.76
C ASP A 48 3.95 -9.54 -57.41
N PRO A 49 3.96 -8.88 -58.58
CA PRO A 49 5.20 -8.44 -59.21
C PRO A 49 5.94 -7.45 -58.31
N ALA A 50 7.27 -7.55 -58.26
CA ALA A 50 8.10 -6.60 -57.54
C ALA A 50 7.96 -5.18 -58.12
N PRO A 51 8.02 -4.13 -57.28
CA PRO A 51 8.09 -2.75 -57.75
C PRO A 51 9.35 -2.51 -58.59
N GLU A 52 9.29 -1.48 -59.44
CA GLU A 52 10.40 -1.09 -60.29
C GLU A 52 11.66 -0.79 -59.46
N GLY A 53 12.84 -1.18 -59.96
CA GLY A 53 14.11 -0.99 -59.26
C GLY A 53 14.47 -2.07 -58.24
N PHE A 54 13.59 -3.05 -58.00
CA PHE A 54 13.88 -4.23 -57.16
C PHE A 54 14.01 -5.50 -57.98
N SER A 55 15.06 -6.27 -57.71
CA SER A 55 15.33 -7.53 -58.38
C SER A 55 15.26 -8.73 -57.41
N LYS A 56 15.08 -9.94 -57.92
CA LYS A 56 14.93 -11.14 -57.07
C LYS A 56 16.13 -11.44 -56.16
N HIS A 57 17.34 -11.04 -56.54
CA HIS A 57 18.54 -11.29 -55.73
C HIS A 57 18.65 -10.37 -54.51
N MET A 58 17.95 -9.22 -54.54
CA MET A 58 17.85 -8.26 -53.44
C MET A 58 16.89 -8.72 -52.33
N ILE A 59 16.15 -9.82 -52.55
CA ILE A 59 15.22 -10.37 -51.56
C ILE A 59 15.99 -11.18 -50.51
N ILE A 60 15.83 -10.80 -49.25
CA ILE A 60 16.32 -11.49 -48.07
C ILE A 60 15.16 -12.29 -47.49
N LYS A 61 15.31 -13.61 -47.53
CA LYS A 61 14.33 -14.54 -46.93
C LYS A 61 14.55 -14.58 -45.44
N THR A 62 13.69 -13.90 -44.69
CA THR A 62 13.85 -13.80 -43.24
C THR A 62 13.39 -15.06 -42.51
N GLY A 63 12.49 -15.84 -43.13
CA GLY A 63 11.88 -17.03 -42.51
C GLY A 63 10.99 -16.73 -41.30
N GLY A 64 10.74 -15.46 -41.00
CA GLY A 64 10.08 -15.01 -39.77
C GLY A 64 8.86 -14.13 -40.00
N THR A 65 8.40 -13.53 -38.90
CA THR A 65 7.35 -12.50 -38.85
C THR A 65 7.99 -11.14 -38.60
N ILE A 66 7.65 -10.17 -39.45
CA ILE A 66 8.19 -8.80 -39.50
C ILE A 66 7.21 -7.88 -38.78
N TYR A 67 7.72 -7.10 -37.82
CA TYR A 67 6.97 -6.11 -37.05
C TYR A 67 7.68 -4.75 -37.15
N PRO A 68 6.99 -3.62 -36.90
CA PRO A 68 7.64 -2.35 -36.60
C PRO A 68 8.66 -2.51 -35.47
N GLY A 69 9.68 -1.65 -35.48
CA GLY A 69 10.65 -1.56 -34.39
C GLY A 69 9.97 -1.21 -33.06
N LEU A 70 10.48 -1.75 -31.96
CA LEU A 70 9.91 -1.48 -30.64
C LEU A 70 10.40 -0.12 -30.13
N ILE A 71 9.47 0.67 -29.61
CA ILE A 71 9.72 2.00 -29.04
C ILE A 71 9.55 1.90 -27.53
N GLU A 72 10.63 2.15 -26.79
CA GLU A 72 10.66 2.22 -25.34
C GLU A 72 10.54 3.67 -24.88
N LEU A 73 9.51 4.01 -24.12
CA LEU A 73 9.28 5.40 -23.70
C LEU A 73 9.91 5.76 -22.36
N HIS A 74 10.42 4.78 -21.60
CA HIS A 74 11.10 5.08 -20.34
C HIS A 74 12.16 4.05 -19.96
N ASN A 75 13.40 4.53 -19.79
CA ASN A 75 14.57 3.77 -19.32
C ASN A 75 15.67 4.72 -18.82
N HIS A 76 16.48 4.29 -17.86
CA HIS A 76 17.72 4.98 -17.47
C HIS A 76 18.94 4.22 -18.01
N LEU A 77 19.27 4.44 -19.28
CA LEU A 77 20.19 3.59 -20.04
C LEU A 77 21.59 3.45 -19.43
N SER A 78 22.09 4.51 -18.80
CA SER A 78 23.39 4.53 -18.13
C SER A 78 23.49 3.50 -16.98
N TYR A 79 22.36 3.17 -16.35
CA TYR A 79 22.26 2.20 -15.26
C TYR A 79 22.05 0.76 -15.73
N ASN A 80 22.02 0.50 -17.05
CA ASN A 80 21.83 -0.86 -17.57
C ASN A 80 23.03 -1.80 -17.32
N ILE A 81 24.10 -1.31 -16.70
CA ILE A 81 25.21 -2.11 -16.20
C ILE A 81 24.95 -2.68 -14.78
N ILE A 82 23.94 -2.16 -14.08
CA ILE A 82 23.68 -2.48 -12.68
C ILE A 82 22.76 -3.70 -12.55
N PRO A 83 23.12 -4.73 -11.76
CA PRO A 83 22.28 -5.90 -11.53
C PRO A 83 20.96 -5.56 -10.82
N THR A 84 19.96 -6.42 -10.99
CA THR A 84 18.68 -6.30 -10.27
C THR A 84 18.90 -6.21 -8.76
N TRP A 85 18.36 -5.14 -8.16
CA TRP A 85 18.43 -4.86 -6.74
C TRP A 85 17.56 -5.84 -5.96
N ARG A 86 18.07 -6.37 -4.86
CA ARG A 86 17.25 -7.02 -3.85
C ARG A 86 16.59 -5.94 -2.99
N VAL A 87 15.41 -5.50 -3.41
CA VAL A 87 14.72 -4.37 -2.77
C VAL A 87 14.43 -4.73 -1.30
N PRO A 88 14.95 -3.96 -0.32
CA PRO A 88 14.98 -4.38 1.08
C PRO A 88 13.60 -4.28 1.76
N LYS A 89 12.77 -3.34 1.30
CA LYS A 89 11.44 -3.05 1.83
C LYS A 89 10.54 -2.45 0.75
N LEU A 90 9.25 -2.32 1.05
CA LEU A 90 8.35 -1.47 0.26
C LEU A 90 8.72 0.00 0.51
N PHE A 91 8.83 0.77 -0.56
CA PHE A 91 8.96 2.22 -0.49
C PHE A 91 7.59 2.85 -0.73
N LEU A 92 7.31 3.98 -0.07
CA LEU A 92 6.06 4.71 -0.28
C LEU A 92 6.15 5.68 -1.45
N ASP A 93 7.34 6.21 -1.72
CA ASP A 93 7.61 7.18 -2.77
C ASP A 93 9.09 7.11 -3.16
N ARG A 94 9.43 7.78 -4.26
CA ARG A 94 10.79 7.81 -4.80
C ARG A 94 11.84 8.37 -3.85
N ASP A 95 11.49 9.32 -2.98
CA ASP A 95 12.45 9.99 -2.11
C ASP A 95 12.93 9.06 -0.98
N GLN A 96 12.17 8.00 -0.67
CA GLN A 96 12.56 7.04 0.36
C GLN A 96 13.68 6.10 -0.08
N TRP A 97 13.63 5.59 -1.32
CA TRP A 97 14.71 4.72 -1.79
C TRP A 97 15.97 5.49 -2.17
N ARG A 98 15.87 6.76 -2.60
CA ARG A 98 17.05 7.64 -2.80
C ARG A 98 17.86 7.84 -1.52
N ARG A 99 17.19 7.85 -0.36
CA ARG A 99 17.81 8.01 0.97
C ARG A 99 18.31 6.69 1.56
N HIS A 100 18.12 5.56 0.89
CA HIS A 100 18.60 4.27 1.37
C HIS A 100 20.11 4.14 1.13
N GLU A 101 20.83 3.55 2.08
CA GLU A 101 22.29 3.37 1.99
C GLU A 101 22.74 2.65 0.70
N ASP A 102 21.96 1.64 0.27
CA ASP A 102 22.18 0.90 -0.97
C ASP A 102 22.14 1.79 -2.22
N TYR A 103 21.42 2.92 -2.21
CA TYR A 103 21.24 3.71 -3.43
C TYR A 103 22.57 4.24 -3.95
N ARG A 104 23.33 4.95 -3.10
CA ARG A 104 24.65 5.45 -3.49
C ARG A 104 25.68 4.34 -3.62
N LYS A 105 25.62 3.33 -2.74
CA LYS A 105 26.56 2.21 -2.73
C LYS A 105 26.43 1.29 -3.95
N LYS A 106 25.21 1.01 -4.41
CA LYS A 106 24.92 -0.03 -5.40
C LYS A 106 24.38 0.51 -6.73
N MET A 107 23.85 1.74 -6.76
CA MET A 107 23.25 2.31 -7.98
C MET A 107 24.07 3.47 -8.54
N THR A 108 24.13 4.61 -7.84
CA THR A 108 24.75 5.82 -8.39
C THR A 108 26.27 5.78 -8.35
N GLY A 109 26.88 5.32 -7.26
CA GLY A 109 28.33 5.29 -7.09
C GLY A 109 29.08 4.49 -8.16
N PRO A 110 28.65 3.26 -8.55
CA PRO A 110 29.30 2.55 -9.65
C PRO A 110 29.27 3.32 -10.98
N LEU A 111 28.16 4.01 -11.27
CA LEU A 111 28.04 4.85 -12.46
C LEU A 111 28.90 6.12 -12.36
N GLU A 112 28.92 6.79 -11.20
CA GLU A 112 29.74 7.98 -10.94
C GLU A 112 31.23 7.69 -11.20
N VAL A 113 31.72 6.53 -10.76
CA VAL A 113 33.12 6.13 -10.97
C VAL A 113 33.39 5.77 -12.43
N LEU A 114 32.65 4.79 -12.99
CA LEU A 114 32.93 4.26 -14.33
C LEU A 114 32.56 5.26 -15.43
N GLY A 115 31.50 6.04 -15.24
CA GLY A 115 31.00 7.04 -16.18
C GLY A 115 31.91 8.26 -16.31
N ALA A 116 32.86 8.46 -15.41
CA ALA A 116 33.83 9.55 -15.44
C ALA A 116 35.21 9.16 -16.00
N ILE A 117 35.41 7.88 -16.37
CA ILE A 117 36.71 7.37 -16.83
C ILE A 117 36.66 7.03 -18.32
N ASP A 118 37.61 7.58 -19.08
CA ASP A 118 37.77 7.28 -20.51
C ASP A 118 37.98 5.78 -20.76
N GLY A 119 37.27 5.28 -21.75
CA GLY A 119 37.16 3.88 -22.09
C GLY A 119 36.03 3.15 -21.35
N TYR A 120 35.78 3.44 -20.06
CA TYR A 120 34.63 2.86 -19.35
C TYR A 120 33.32 3.53 -19.79
N LEU A 121 33.30 4.86 -19.92
CA LEU A 121 32.17 5.62 -20.46
C LEU A 121 31.69 5.05 -21.82
N GLN A 122 32.62 4.89 -22.77
CA GLN A 122 32.34 4.35 -24.11
C GLN A 122 31.82 2.92 -24.02
N SER A 123 32.33 2.14 -23.05
CA SER A 123 31.88 0.78 -22.81
C SER A 123 30.45 0.72 -22.25
N ILE A 124 30.08 1.62 -21.33
CA ILE A 124 28.71 1.74 -20.79
C ILE A 124 27.73 2.01 -21.93
N VAL A 125 28.01 3.01 -22.76
CA VAL A 125 27.16 3.38 -23.89
C VAL A 125 27.01 2.21 -24.87
N ARG A 126 28.13 1.60 -25.28
CA ARG A 126 28.12 0.46 -26.22
C ARG A 126 27.32 -0.73 -25.66
N PHE A 127 27.50 -1.03 -24.37
CA PHE A 127 26.78 -2.11 -23.70
C PHE A 127 25.27 -1.85 -23.66
N ALA A 128 24.87 -0.64 -23.28
CA ALA A 128 23.46 -0.24 -23.23
C ALA A 128 22.79 -0.33 -24.62
N GLU A 129 23.44 0.19 -25.67
CA GLU A 129 22.92 0.09 -27.05
C GLU A 129 22.71 -1.36 -27.49
N CYS A 130 23.72 -2.22 -27.28
CA CYS A 130 23.62 -3.62 -27.68
C CYS A 130 22.50 -4.36 -26.92
N ARG A 131 22.33 -4.07 -25.63
CA ARG A 131 21.23 -4.62 -24.82
C ARG A 131 19.86 -4.23 -25.36
N LEU A 132 19.65 -2.98 -25.79
CA LEU A 132 18.42 -2.55 -26.45
C LEU A 132 18.18 -3.35 -27.75
N LEU A 133 19.21 -3.43 -28.60
CA LEU A 133 19.12 -4.17 -29.87
C LEU A 133 18.79 -5.65 -29.66
N PHE A 134 19.35 -6.32 -28.65
CA PHE A 134 19.08 -7.73 -28.37
C PHE A 134 17.61 -8.04 -28.02
N SER A 135 16.85 -7.01 -27.66
CA SER A 135 15.41 -7.10 -27.37
C SER A 135 14.52 -6.47 -28.44
N GLY A 136 15.11 -6.01 -29.56
CA GLY A 136 14.35 -5.45 -30.68
C GLY A 136 13.93 -3.99 -30.51
N ILE A 137 14.52 -3.29 -29.54
CA ILE A 137 14.26 -1.86 -29.33
C ILE A 137 15.05 -1.06 -30.37
N THR A 138 14.34 -0.23 -31.13
CA THR A 138 14.92 0.66 -32.16
C THR A 138 14.92 2.12 -31.71
N THR A 139 14.18 2.45 -30.66
CA THR A 139 14.03 3.80 -30.12
C THR A 139 13.89 3.76 -28.61
N SER A 140 14.63 4.63 -27.91
CA SER A 140 14.60 4.77 -26.44
C SER A 140 14.99 6.20 -26.03
N GLN A 141 14.85 6.52 -24.75
CA GLN A 141 15.52 7.66 -24.11
C GLN A 141 17.05 7.59 -24.25
N GLY A 142 17.71 8.74 -24.34
CA GLY A 142 19.15 8.88 -24.56
C GLY A 142 20.03 8.84 -23.31
N ILE A 143 21.36 8.79 -23.51
CA ILE A 143 22.38 9.00 -22.47
C ILE A 143 22.88 10.44 -22.56
N THR A 144 22.86 11.15 -21.43
CA THR A 144 23.39 12.52 -21.33
C THR A 144 24.87 12.51 -20.95
N LEU A 145 25.69 13.28 -21.68
CA LEU A 145 27.10 13.49 -21.41
C LEU A 145 27.32 14.95 -21.00
N ALA A 146 28.22 15.19 -20.05
CA ALA A 146 28.59 16.53 -19.58
C ALA A 146 30.09 16.76 -19.70
N SER A 147 30.49 17.98 -20.06
CA SER A 147 31.88 18.43 -20.02
C SER A 147 32.24 19.01 -18.65
N HIS A 148 33.53 19.21 -18.39
CA HIS A 148 33.97 19.92 -17.17
C HIS A 148 33.57 21.41 -17.12
N GLN A 149 33.12 21.97 -18.25
CA GLN A 149 32.55 23.32 -18.32
C GLN A 149 31.02 23.29 -18.24
N GLU A 150 30.44 22.19 -17.76
CA GLU A 150 28.98 21.98 -17.59
C GLU A 150 28.17 22.06 -18.90
N ILE A 151 28.84 21.92 -20.05
CA ILE A 151 28.16 21.80 -21.34
C ILE A 151 27.61 20.37 -21.44
N THR A 152 26.29 20.23 -21.57
CA THR A 152 25.63 18.92 -21.73
C THR A 152 25.31 18.63 -23.19
N LYS A 153 25.45 17.35 -23.59
CA LYS A 153 25.07 16.84 -24.90
C LYS A 153 24.52 15.42 -24.78
N PHE A 154 23.47 15.10 -25.53
CA PHE A 154 23.04 13.72 -25.70
C PHE A 154 24.01 12.95 -26.60
N TYR A 155 24.33 11.72 -26.23
CA TYR A 155 25.04 10.80 -27.11
C TYR A 155 24.13 10.36 -28.27
N LYS A 156 24.68 10.39 -29.49
CA LYS A 156 23.98 10.02 -30.73
C LYS A 156 24.41 8.64 -31.16
N GLY A 157 23.58 7.66 -30.85
CA GLY A 157 23.89 6.25 -31.01
C GLY A 157 23.35 5.59 -32.28
N ILE A 158 23.48 4.27 -32.33
CA ILE A 158 22.86 3.41 -33.36
C ILE A 158 21.38 3.18 -33.10
N VAL A 159 20.93 3.30 -31.85
CA VAL A 159 19.52 3.29 -31.43
C VAL A 159 19.00 4.73 -31.42
N ARG A 160 17.78 4.97 -31.93
CA ARG A 160 17.22 6.33 -31.97
C ARG A 160 16.98 6.86 -30.57
N ASN A 161 17.37 8.11 -30.37
CA ASN A 161 17.21 8.87 -29.14
C ASN A 161 15.99 9.80 -29.29
N VAL A 162 15.02 9.72 -28.37
CA VAL A 162 13.79 10.54 -28.45
C VAL A 162 14.06 12.02 -28.13
N GLU A 163 15.07 12.32 -27.32
CA GLU A 163 15.48 13.69 -26.98
C GLU A 163 16.33 14.35 -28.07
N LYS A 164 17.02 13.56 -28.91
CA LYS A 164 17.87 14.07 -29.98
C LYS A 164 17.80 13.17 -31.22
N THR A 165 16.82 13.45 -32.08
CA THR A 165 16.52 12.58 -33.23
C THR A 165 17.43 12.81 -34.43
N ASP A 166 17.91 14.04 -34.62
CA ASP A 166 18.60 14.53 -35.83
C ASP A 166 17.86 14.22 -37.15
N ASP A 167 16.55 13.98 -37.07
CA ASP A 167 15.69 13.61 -38.17
C ASP A 167 14.54 14.64 -38.22
N PRO A 168 14.46 15.47 -39.27
CA PRO A 168 13.50 16.58 -39.33
C PRO A 168 12.04 16.10 -39.32
N ASP A 169 11.79 14.84 -39.64
CA ASP A 169 10.46 14.23 -39.59
C ASP A 169 10.05 13.78 -38.17
N LEU A 170 11.02 13.65 -37.25
CA LEU A 170 10.80 13.09 -35.92
C LEU A 170 11.01 14.18 -34.86
N PRO A 171 9.93 14.82 -34.36
CA PRO A 171 10.07 15.85 -33.32
C PRO A 171 10.73 15.30 -32.05
N GLU A 172 11.57 16.12 -31.42
CA GLU A 172 12.25 15.78 -30.18
C GLU A 172 11.24 15.77 -29.00
N ALA A 173 11.49 14.89 -28.02
CA ALA A 173 10.76 14.83 -26.77
C ALA A 173 11.59 15.45 -25.64
N SER A 174 10.95 16.24 -24.78
CA SER A 174 11.59 16.85 -23.62
C SER A 174 11.43 15.96 -22.38
N THR A 175 12.50 15.82 -21.61
CA THR A 175 12.55 14.99 -20.39
C THR A 175 13.05 15.78 -19.17
N ARG A 176 13.60 16.98 -19.39
CA ARG A 176 14.10 17.94 -18.39
C ARG A 176 13.40 19.29 -18.57
N ILE A 177 13.08 19.98 -17.47
CA ILE A 177 12.67 21.39 -17.54
C ILE A 177 13.83 22.24 -17.04
N ASP A 178 14.15 23.29 -17.80
CA ASP A 178 15.14 24.30 -17.43
C ASP A 178 14.64 25.14 -16.24
N ASN A 179 15.49 25.25 -15.22
CA ASN A 179 15.51 26.24 -14.15
C ASN A 179 14.13 26.58 -13.53
N ILE A 180 13.57 25.63 -12.78
CA ILE A 180 12.40 25.84 -11.92
C ILE A 180 12.83 26.05 -10.46
N ASN A 181 13.77 26.97 -10.21
CA ASN A 181 14.13 27.35 -8.84
C ASN A 181 13.02 28.18 -8.13
N ASN A 182 11.84 28.40 -8.75
CA ASN A 182 10.75 29.22 -8.18
C ASN A 182 9.30 28.96 -8.71
N ASN A 183 8.95 27.87 -9.43
CA ASN A 183 7.73 27.87 -10.28
C ASN A 183 6.61 26.88 -9.95
N ASN A 184 5.43 27.43 -10.15
CA ASN A 184 4.08 26.91 -10.16
C ASN A 184 3.74 26.19 -11.49
N ALA A 185 2.59 25.51 -11.52
CA ALA A 185 2.08 24.73 -12.66
C ALA A 185 1.99 25.53 -13.98
N GLU A 186 1.84 26.84 -13.93
CA GLU A 186 1.67 27.74 -15.06
C GLU A 186 2.87 27.74 -16.02
N LYS A 187 4.10 27.66 -15.50
CA LYS A 187 5.29 27.61 -16.39
C LYS A 187 5.46 26.24 -17.05
N LEU A 188 5.07 25.18 -16.37
CA LEU A 188 4.98 23.86 -16.98
C LEU A 188 3.95 23.88 -18.10
N LEU A 189 2.76 24.45 -17.86
CA LEU A 189 1.74 24.61 -18.90
C LEU A 189 2.28 25.40 -20.11
N GLU A 190 3.01 26.49 -19.89
CA GLU A 190 3.60 27.26 -20.99
C GLU A 190 4.61 26.45 -21.79
N SER A 191 5.47 25.67 -21.12
CA SER A 191 6.41 24.76 -21.80
C SER A 191 5.67 23.70 -22.62
N LEU A 192 4.63 23.10 -22.04
CA LEU A 192 3.79 22.08 -22.68
C LEU A 192 3.00 22.59 -23.90
N LYS A 193 2.89 23.91 -24.12
CA LYS A 193 2.29 24.48 -25.34
C LYS A 193 3.26 24.52 -26.52
N HIS A 194 4.56 24.60 -26.26
CA HIS A 194 5.60 24.69 -27.31
C HIS A 194 6.18 23.31 -27.65
N GLU A 195 6.18 22.40 -26.68
CA GLU A 195 6.70 21.04 -26.82
C GLU A 195 5.77 20.09 -27.56
N LYS A 196 6.34 19.09 -28.25
CA LYS A 196 5.57 18.04 -28.95
C LYS A 196 5.25 16.85 -28.08
N CYS A 197 6.20 16.46 -27.24
CA CYS A 197 6.08 15.39 -26.27
C CYS A 197 6.95 15.74 -25.05
N TYR A 198 6.41 15.50 -23.87
CA TYR A 198 7.07 15.74 -22.59
C TYR A 198 6.92 14.50 -21.71
N LEU A 199 8.01 13.80 -21.45
CA LEU A 199 8.02 12.59 -20.62
C LEU A 199 8.37 12.98 -19.18
N LEU A 200 7.40 12.88 -18.26
CA LEU A 200 7.52 13.37 -16.88
C LEU A 200 7.29 12.25 -15.87
N HIS A 201 8.20 12.04 -14.92
CA HIS A 201 7.93 11.21 -13.74
C HIS A 201 6.77 11.81 -12.94
N LEU A 202 5.62 11.14 -12.93
CA LEU A 202 4.38 11.68 -12.40
C LEU A 202 3.83 10.75 -11.31
N SER A 203 3.77 11.26 -10.07
CA SER A 203 3.23 10.53 -8.91
C SER A 203 3.83 9.13 -8.75
N GLU A 204 5.15 9.06 -8.79
CA GLU A 204 5.94 7.84 -8.63
C GLU A 204 6.01 7.41 -7.15
N GLY A 205 5.02 6.63 -6.72
CA GLY A 205 4.90 6.12 -5.36
C GLY A 205 3.48 5.65 -5.02
N THR A 206 3.32 5.00 -3.88
CA THR A 206 2.02 4.62 -3.33
C THR A 206 1.32 5.80 -2.64
N GLN A 207 -0.02 5.81 -2.67
CA GLN A 207 -0.90 6.66 -1.84
C GLN A 207 -0.91 8.18 -2.14
N LEU A 208 -1.67 8.93 -1.31
CA LEU A 208 -1.89 10.38 -1.33
C LEU A 208 -0.60 11.22 -1.43
N ARG A 209 0.52 10.74 -0.86
CA ARG A 209 1.78 11.51 -0.86
C ARG A 209 2.32 11.69 -2.28
N ALA A 210 2.35 10.62 -3.07
CA ALA A 210 2.73 10.71 -4.49
C ALA A 210 1.67 11.47 -5.31
N ASN A 211 0.39 11.38 -4.93
CA ASN A 211 -0.70 12.13 -5.58
C ASN A 211 -0.51 13.66 -5.50
N LYS A 212 0.16 14.18 -4.46
CA LYS A 212 0.49 15.60 -4.37
C LYS A 212 1.20 16.13 -5.62
N HIS A 213 2.02 15.31 -6.28
CA HIS A 213 2.72 15.68 -7.54
C HIS A 213 1.72 15.96 -8.66
N PHE A 214 0.67 15.13 -8.78
CA PHE A 214 -0.39 15.33 -9.75
C PHE A 214 -1.25 16.55 -9.39
N ARG A 215 -1.63 16.71 -8.12
CA ARG A 215 -2.42 17.87 -7.66
C ARG A 215 -1.69 19.18 -7.84
N ALA A 216 -0.37 19.18 -7.75
CA ALA A 216 0.44 20.36 -8.03
C ALA A 216 0.43 20.78 -9.50
N LEU A 217 -0.14 20.00 -10.42
CA LEU A 217 -0.40 20.42 -11.81
C LEU A 217 -1.65 21.30 -11.95
N GLN A 218 -2.49 21.39 -10.92
CA GLN A 218 -3.69 22.21 -10.97
C GLN A 218 -3.33 23.69 -10.79
N ILE A 219 -3.71 24.52 -11.76
CA ILE A 219 -3.51 25.98 -11.74
C ILE A 219 -4.74 26.67 -11.14
N SER A 220 -5.93 26.26 -11.57
CA SER A 220 -7.21 26.75 -11.07
C SER A 220 -8.28 25.65 -11.15
N GLN A 221 -9.55 25.97 -10.83
CA GLN A 221 -10.63 24.98 -10.87
C GLN A 221 -10.78 24.31 -12.24
N ASP A 222 -10.57 25.06 -13.34
CA ASP A 222 -10.76 24.61 -14.72
C ASP A 222 -9.46 24.63 -15.56
N GLU A 223 -8.30 24.84 -14.94
CA GLU A 223 -7.01 24.95 -15.64
C GLU A 223 -5.94 24.07 -14.99
N TRP A 224 -5.28 23.27 -15.84
CA TRP A 224 -4.27 22.30 -15.45
C TRP A 224 -3.04 22.40 -16.36
N ALA A 225 -1.87 22.13 -15.81
CA ALA A 225 -0.62 21.95 -16.54
C ALA A 225 -0.55 20.56 -17.20
N ILE A 226 -1.57 20.26 -18.00
CA ILE A 226 -1.73 19.01 -18.75
C ILE A 226 -2.14 19.39 -20.17
N THR A 227 -1.42 18.87 -21.15
CA THR A 227 -1.75 19.00 -22.58
C THR A 227 -1.56 17.66 -23.27
N GLU A 228 -1.87 17.58 -24.57
CA GLU A 228 -1.58 16.39 -25.37
C GLU A 228 -0.10 16.08 -25.55
N ALA A 229 0.80 16.98 -25.12
CA ALA A 229 2.23 16.75 -25.08
C ALA A 229 2.65 15.99 -23.82
N LEU A 230 1.87 16.02 -22.73
CA LEU A 230 2.27 15.41 -21.47
C LEU A 230 2.09 13.88 -21.48
N ALA A 231 3.16 13.16 -21.15
CA ALA A 231 3.16 11.73 -20.86
C ALA A 231 3.67 11.48 -19.43
N GLY A 232 2.78 11.06 -18.54
CA GLY A 232 3.12 10.74 -17.15
C GLY A 232 3.74 9.35 -17.01
N ILE A 233 5.01 9.30 -16.63
CA ILE A 233 5.75 8.06 -16.35
C ILE A 233 5.34 7.53 -14.96
N HIS A 234 5.18 6.20 -14.89
CA HIS A 234 4.73 5.42 -13.74
C HIS A 234 3.26 5.64 -13.34
N ALA A 235 2.86 6.88 -13.02
CA ALA A 235 1.50 7.26 -12.65
C ALA A 235 0.86 6.39 -11.54
N VAL A 236 1.67 5.85 -10.62
CA VAL A 236 1.22 4.89 -9.59
C VAL A 236 0.30 5.55 -8.57
N GLY A 237 0.60 6.79 -8.19
CA GLY A 237 -0.15 7.55 -7.20
C GLY A 237 -1.38 8.28 -7.74
N LEU A 238 -1.75 8.11 -9.02
CA LEU A 238 -2.98 8.68 -9.59
C LEU A 238 -4.20 7.91 -9.10
N LEU A 239 -5.26 8.64 -8.76
CA LEU A 239 -6.57 8.09 -8.41
C LEU A 239 -7.44 7.98 -9.67
N GLN A 240 -8.59 7.31 -9.55
CA GLN A 240 -9.53 7.13 -10.66
C GLN A 240 -9.92 8.47 -11.31
N GLU A 241 -10.21 9.49 -10.50
CA GLU A 241 -10.60 10.82 -10.97
C GLU A 241 -9.45 11.56 -11.67
N ASP A 242 -8.20 11.21 -11.36
CA ASP A 242 -7.02 11.83 -11.98
C ASP A 242 -6.81 11.34 -13.41
N PHE A 243 -7.15 10.08 -13.69
CA PHE A 243 -7.18 9.56 -15.05
C PHE A 243 -8.28 10.23 -15.89
N GLU A 244 -9.44 10.54 -15.30
CA GLU A 244 -10.49 11.32 -15.98
C GLU A 244 -9.96 12.72 -16.38
N ILE A 245 -9.24 13.38 -15.48
CA ILE A 245 -8.61 14.69 -15.75
C ILE A 245 -7.56 14.57 -16.85
N MET A 246 -6.63 13.61 -16.74
CA MET A 246 -5.61 13.37 -17.77
C MET A 246 -6.24 13.14 -19.15
N ALA A 247 -7.30 12.32 -19.23
CA ALA A 247 -8.02 12.10 -20.48
C ALA A 247 -8.69 13.38 -21.01
N GLY A 248 -9.29 14.18 -20.13
CA GLY A 248 -9.95 15.44 -20.48
C GLY A 248 -9.01 16.43 -21.19
N TYR A 249 -7.74 16.46 -20.79
CA TYR A 249 -6.69 17.29 -21.41
C TYR A 249 -5.85 16.54 -22.46
N LYS A 250 -6.26 15.33 -22.85
CA LYS A 250 -5.58 14.45 -23.82
C LYS A 250 -4.16 14.04 -23.44
N GLY A 251 -3.84 14.05 -22.15
CA GLY A 251 -2.59 13.51 -21.63
C GLY A 251 -2.47 12.00 -21.84
N SER A 252 -1.25 11.49 -21.69
CA SER A 252 -0.92 10.07 -21.86
C SER A 252 -0.11 9.55 -20.66
N ILE A 253 0.08 8.23 -20.58
CA ILE A 253 0.92 7.62 -19.53
C ILE A 253 1.93 6.63 -20.11
N VAL A 254 3.07 6.52 -19.44
CA VAL A 254 4.08 5.48 -19.67
C VAL A 254 4.09 4.55 -18.47
N TRP A 255 3.71 3.29 -18.71
CA TRP A 255 3.49 2.29 -17.69
C TRP A 255 4.70 1.35 -17.55
N SER A 256 5.19 1.18 -16.31
CA SER A 256 6.37 0.36 -15.97
C SER A 256 6.06 -0.59 -14.81
N PRO A 257 5.14 -1.56 -15.00
CA PRO A 257 4.64 -2.41 -13.92
C PRO A 257 5.72 -3.16 -13.14
N MET A 258 6.79 -3.66 -13.76
CA MET A 258 7.84 -4.40 -13.03
C MET A 258 8.49 -3.51 -11.95
N SER A 259 8.94 -2.32 -12.32
CA SER A 259 9.54 -1.36 -11.39
C SER A 259 8.55 -0.89 -10.34
N ASN A 260 7.30 -0.64 -10.75
CA ASN A 260 6.26 -0.27 -9.80
C ASN A 260 6.06 -1.35 -8.73
N PHE A 261 5.92 -2.61 -9.11
CA PHE A 261 5.76 -3.69 -8.13
C PHE A 261 7.00 -3.90 -7.28
N LEU A 262 8.20 -3.88 -7.87
CA LEU A 262 9.44 -4.10 -7.12
C LEU A 262 9.68 -3.02 -6.06
N LEU A 263 9.40 -1.75 -6.36
CA LEU A 263 9.60 -0.64 -5.42
C LEU A 263 8.40 -0.40 -4.48
N TYR A 264 7.18 -0.48 -5.02
CA TYR A 264 5.97 0.04 -4.38
C TYR A 264 4.94 -1.05 -4.03
N GLY A 265 5.10 -2.28 -4.53
CA GLY A 265 4.18 -3.40 -4.30
C GLY A 265 2.83 -3.27 -5.01
N VAL A 266 2.61 -2.17 -5.74
CA VAL A 266 1.43 -1.87 -6.56
C VAL A 266 1.88 -1.18 -7.85
N THR A 267 1.00 -1.12 -8.85
CA THR A 267 1.21 -0.37 -10.10
C THR A 267 0.05 0.57 -10.36
N ALA A 268 0.14 1.41 -11.40
CA ALA A 268 -0.92 2.34 -11.79
C ALA A 268 -2.27 1.62 -11.99
N ASP A 269 -3.37 2.32 -11.68
CA ASP A 269 -4.72 1.82 -11.93
C ASP A 269 -5.04 1.81 -13.43
N ILE A 270 -4.50 0.80 -14.10
CA ILE A 270 -4.58 0.64 -15.55
C ILE A 270 -6.01 0.30 -16.01
N VAL A 271 -6.87 -0.17 -15.10
CA VAL A 271 -8.30 -0.35 -15.36
C VAL A 271 -8.93 1.02 -15.59
N SER A 272 -8.75 1.95 -14.65
CA SER A 272 -9.26 3.32 -14.75
C SER A 272 -8.67 4.08 -15.94
N ALA A 273 -7.36 3.92 -16.20
CA ALA A 273 -6.73 4.52 -17.37
C ALA A 273 -7.35 4.03 -18.69
N ASN A 274 -7.58 2.71 -18.82
CA ASN A 274 -8.20 2.12 -19.99
C ASN A 274 -9.68 2.51 -20.16
N GLN A 275 -10.46 2.53 -19.07
CA GLN A 275 -11.86 2.96 -19.10
C GLN A 275 -12.01 4.41 -19.59
N ASN A 276 -11.05 5.26 -19.24
CA ASN A 276 -10.94 6.64 -19.71
C ASN A 276 -10.29 6.78 -21.09
N LYS A 277 -9.93 5.67 -21.75
CA LYS A 277 -9.31 5.63 -23.08
C LYS A 277 -8.01 6.44 -23.18
N LEU A 278 -7.23 6.49 -22.10
CA LEU A 278 -5.91 7.12 -22.16
C LEU A 278 -5.01 6.38 -23.15
N LEU A 279 -4.13 7.15 -23.78
CA LEU A 279 -3.03 6.57 -24.54
C LEU A 279 -1.97 6.04 -23.57
N ILE A 280 -1.65 4.76 -23.69
CA ILE A 280 -0.72 4.06 -22.80
C ILE A 280 0.44 3.54 -23.64
N GLY A 281 1.66 3.90 -23.24
CA GLY A 281 2.91 3.27 -23.69
C GLY A 281 3.59 2.49 -22.57
N LEU A 282 4.62 1.71 -22.90
CA LEU A 282 5.43 0.98 -21.91
C LEU A 282 6.86 1.52 -21.82
N GLY A 283 7.48 1.32 -20.67
CA GLY A 283 8.92 1.50 -20.47
C GLY A 283 9.45 0.49 -19.46
N SER A 284 10.62 -0.09 -19.72
CA SER A 284 11.23 -1.03 -18.78
C SER A 284 11.73 -0.36 -17.50
N ASP A 285 11.84 0.98 -17.49
CA ASP A 285 12.58 1.72 -16.48
C ASP A 285 14.05 1.21 -16.47
N TRP A 286 14.77 1.32 -15.37
CA TRP A 286 16.16 0.89 -15.20
C TRP A 286 16.33 -0.55 -14.70
N SER A 287 17.53 -1.10 -14.83
CA SER A 287 17.83 -2.52 -14.51
C SER A 287 17.73 -2.90 -13.03
N ALA A 288 17.86 -1.93 -12.13
CA ALA A 288 17.87 -2.17 -10.69
C ALA A 288 16.51 -2.63 -10.17
N SER A 289 15.42 -1.99 -10.60
CA SER A 289 14.05 -2.38 -10.20
C SER A 289 13.10 -2.67 -11.36
N GLY A 290 13.45 -2.34 -12.59
CA GLY A 290 12.63 -2.57 -13.78
C GLY A 290 12.82 -3.93 -14.45
N SER A 291 12.16 -4.12 -15.58
CA SER A 291 12.42 -5.31 -16.41
C SER A 291 13.78 -5.22 -17.07
N LYS A 292 14.38 -6.38 -17.38
CA LYS A 292 15.67 -6.41 -18.07
C LYS A 292 15.61 -5.79 -19.47
N ASN A 293 14.44 -5.84 -20.12
CA ASN A 293 14.14 -5.23 -21.41
C ASN A 293 12.63 -5.13 -21.65
N LEU A 294 12.24 -4.41 -22.71
CA LEU A 294 10.84 -4.20 -23.08
C LEU A 294 10.06 -5.47 -23.42
N LEU A 295 10.71 -6.52 -23.96
CA LEU A 295 10.05 -7.82 -24.19
C LEU A 295 9.61 -8.48 -22.88
N CYS A 296 10.38 -8.30 -21.80
CA CYS A 296 9.99 -8.74 -20.47
C CYS A 296 8.88 -7.85 -19.91
N GLU A 297 9.00 -6.52 -20.02
CA GLU A 297 7.97 -5.58 -19.54
C GLU A 297 6.61 -5.86 -20.20
N LEU A 298 6.59 -6.19 -21.50
CA LEU A 298 5.39 -6.56 -22.24
C LEU A 298 4.71 -7.82 -21.68
N LYS A 299 5.50 -8.82 -21.24
CA LYS A 299 4.97 -10.02 -20.57
C LYS A 299 4.42 -9.70 -19.18
N VAL A 300 5.09 -8.81 -18.45
CA VAL A 300 4.63 -8.34 -17.14
C VAL A 300 3.31 -7.60 -17.29
N ALA A 301 3.21 -6.66 -18.23
CA ALA A 301 1.99 -5.94 -18.57
C ALA A 301 0.84 -6.89 -18.94
N ARG A 302 1.11 -7.93 -19.74
CA ARG A 302 0.14 -9.00 -20.04
C ARG A 302 -0.35 -9.70 -18.77
N LEU A 303 0.56 -10.13 -17.90
CA LEU A 303 0.22 -10.84 -16.67
C LEU A 303 -0.62 -9.97 -15.72
N VAL A 304 -0.31 -8.67 -15.63
CA VAL A 304 -1.11 -7.72 -14.85
C VAL A 304 -2.50 -7.55 -15.46
N SER A 305 -2.58 -7.41 -16.79
CA SER A 305 -3.85 -7.31 -17.49
C SER A 305 -4.75 -8.53 -17.26
N GLU A 306 -4.18 -9.74 -17.35
CA GLU A 306 -4.88 -11.00 -17.06
C GLU A 306 -5.37 -11.08 -15.61
N GLU A 307 -4.55 -10.69 -14.64
CA GLU A 307 -4.92 -10.70 -13.22
C GLU A 307 -6.06 -9.72 -12.90
N MET A 308 -6.14 -8.61 -13.65
CA MET A 308 -7.18 -7.59 -13.51
C MET A 308 -8.42 -7.84 -14.38
N GLY A 309 -8.62 -9.08 -14.85
CA GLY A 309 -9.81 -9.49 -15.61
C GLY A 309 -9.65 -9.46 -17.13
N GLY A 310 -8.42 -9.37 -17.65
CA GLY A 310 -8.13 -9.40 -19.09
C GLY A 310 -8.46 -8.08 -19.78
N ILE A 311 -7.95 -6.96 -19.26
CA ILE A 311 -8.30 -5.59 -19.70
C ILE A 311 -7.86 -5.31 -21.14
N PHE A 312 -6.71 -5.86 -21.56
CA PHE A 312 -6.06 -5.58 -22.84
C PHE A 312 -5.97 -6.85 -23.67
N SER A 313 -6.24 -6.74 -24.97
CA SER A 313 -5.92 -7.80 -25.92
C SER A 313 -4.41 -7.86 -26.18
N ASP A 314 -3.93 -8.99 -26.72
CA ASP A 314 -2.53 -9.11 -27.15
C ASP A 314 -2.16 -8.02 -28.18
N GLN A 315 -3.12 -7.61 -29.01
CA GLN A 315 -2.93 -6.52 -29.97
C GLN A 315 -2.78 -5.16 -29.26
N ASP A 316 -3.60 -4.86 -28.25
CA ASP A 316 -3.50 -3.60 -27.49
C ASP A 316 -2.13 -3.47 -26.83
N LEU A 317 -1.64 -4.55 -26.21
CA LEU A 317 -0.32 -4.60 -25.57
C LEU A 317 0.81 -4.37 -26.59
N VAL A 318 0.73 -4.99 -27.77
CA VAL A 318 1.69 -4.74 -28.85
C VAL A 318 1.65 -3.29 -29.33
N ARG A 319 0.47 -2.66 -29.38
CA ARG A 319 0.33 -1.23 -29.71
C ARG A 319 1.03 -0.35 -28.67
N MET A 320 1.06 -0.71 -27.39
CA MET A 320 1.76 0.06 -26.34
C MET A 320 3.27 0.22 -26.58
N VAL A 321 3.89 -0.71 -27.32
CA VAL A 321 5.33 -0.68 -27.67
C VAL A 321 5.60 -0.35 -29.14
N THR A 322 4.56 0.04 -29.89
CA THR A 322 4.63 0.39 -31.31
C THR A 322 3.80 1.65 -31.60
N THR A 323 2.57 1.52 -32.08
CA THR A 323 1.75 2.66 -32.53
C THR A 323 1.34 3.63 -31.43
N ASN A 324 1.10 3.17 -30.20
CA ASN A 324 0.78 4.08 -29.11
C ASN A 324 2.02 4.86 -28.70
N ALA A 325 3.17 4.19 -28.59
CA ALA A 325 4.43 4.84 -28.27
C ALA A 325 4.80 5.89 -29.34
N SER A 326 4.64 5.57 -30.63
CA SER A 326 4.85 6.55 -31.70
C SER A 326 3.86 7.71 -31.60
N ARG A 327 2.59 7.48 -31.27
CA ARG A 327 1.59 8.55 -31.08
C ARG A 327 1.87 9.45 -29.89
N ILE A 328 2.43 8.91 -28.81
CA ILE A 328 2.87 9.72 -27.65
C ILE A 328 3.99 10.67 -28.09
N LEU A 329 4.97 10.14 -28.85
CA LEU A 329 6.08 10.93 -29.41
C LEU A 329 5.69 11.85 -30.58
N LYS A 330 4.46 11.77 -31.10
CA LYS A 330 4.00 12.44 -32.34
C LYS A 330 4.74 11.98 -33.60
N TRP A 331 5.16 10.71 -33.63
CA TRP A 331 5.92 10.05 -34.71
C TRP A 331 5.07 9.09 -35.55
N GLU A 332 3.76 9.00 -35.31
CA GLU A 332 2.87 8.01 -35.92
C GLU A 332 2.81 8.04 -37.45
N ASN A 333 3.18 9.16 -38.08
CA ASN A 333 3.25 9.28 -39.54
C ASN A 333 4.52 8.63 -40.13
N TYR A 334 5.52 8.34 -39.31
CA TYR A 334 6.85 7.91 -39.76
C TYR A 334 7.30 6.58 -39.13
N LEU A 335 6.82 6.25 -37.93
CA LEU A 335 7.21 5.08 -37.15
C LEU A 335 6.01 4.44 -36.43
N GLY A 336 6.23 3.26 -35.83
CA GLY A 336 5.23 2.53 -35.05
C GLY A 336 4.33 1.57 -35.86
N SER A 337 4.31 1.67 -37.19
CA SER A 337 3.66 0.74 -38.11
C SER A 337 4.50 0.53 -39.38
N LEU A 338 4.26 -0.57 -40.10
CA LEU A 338 4.88 -0.84 -41.40
C LEU A 338 3.91 -0.41 -42.50
N GLU A 339 4.17 0.74 -43.10
CA GLU A 339 3.37 1.31 -44.19
C GLU A 339 4.31 1.97 -45.22
N PRO A 340 3.91 2.09 -46.51
CA PRO A 340 4.67 2.85 -47.48
C PRO A 340 4.93 4.30 -47.00
N ASN A 341 6.11 4.82 -47.32
CA ASN A 341 6.67 6.11 -46.91
C ASN A 341 7.05 6.25 -45.42
N LYS A 342 6.91 5.19 -44.61
CA LYS A 342 7.43 5.17 -43.23
C LYS A 342 8.89 4.72 -43.18
N LYS A 343 9.57 5.04 -42.08
CA LYS A 343 10.97 4.69 -41.88
C LYS A 343 11.12 3.19 -41.61
N ALA A 344 12.19 2.60 -42.12
CA ALA A 344 12.49 1.17 -42.09
C ALA A 344 13.12 0.73 -40.76
N ASP A 345 12.44 1.05 -39.66
CA ASP A 345 12.73 0.59 -38.31
C ASP A 345 11.84 -0.61 -38.00
N LEU A 346 12.44 -1.80 -37.96
CA LEU A 346 11.69 -3.05 -37.89
C LEU A 346 12.47 -4.16 -37.19
N ILE A 347 11.72 -5.16 -36.73
CA ILE A 347 12.27 -6.38 -36.17
C ILE A 347 11.71 -7.60 -36.90
N VAL A 348 12.44 -8.70 -36.84
CA VAL A 348 11.96 -9.99 -37.33
C VAL A 348 12.09 -11.06 -36.27
N LEU A 349 10.97 -11.70 -35.94
CA LEU A 349 10.91 -12.84 -35.04
C LEU A 349 10.83 -14.16 -35.81
N ARG A 350 11.53 -15.19 -35.34
CA ARG A 350 11.54 -16.53 -35.96
C ARG A 350 10.15 -17.16 -36.01
N GLY A 351 9.74 -17.68 -37.16
CA GLY A 351 8.49 -18.43 -37.36
C GLY A 351 7.31 -17.59 -37.87
N ARG A 352 6.25 -18.27 -38.33
CA ARG A 352 5.10 -17.64 -39.05
C ARG A 352 3.72 -18.22 -38.71
N LYS A 353 3.63 -19.21 -37.80
CA LYS A 353 2.40 -20.03 -37.63
C LYS A 353 1.50 -19.62 -36.46
N GLU A 354 2.04 -19.07 -35.38
CA GLU A 354 1.22 -18.67 -34.22
C GLU A 354 0.47 -17.35 -34.47
N ASP A 355 -0.48 -17.02 -33.60
CA ASP A 355 -1.09 -15.68 -33.57
C ASP A 355 0.00 -14.58 -33.59
N PRO A 356 -0.08 -13.59 -34.49
CA PRO A 356 0.96 -12.60 -34.68
C PRO A 356 1.20 -11.71 -33.46
N TYR A 357 0.18 -11.36 -32.68
CA TYR A 357 0.37 -10.48 -31.53
C TYR A 357 0.90 -11.25 -30.33
N LYS A 358 0.31 -12.43 -30.07
CA LYS A 358 0.82 -13.36 -29.06
C LYS A 358 2.29 -13.70 -29.29
N LYS A 359 2.67 -13.91 -30.54
CA LYS A 359 4.06 -14.24 -30.92
C LYS A 359 5.07 -13.18 -30.48
N LEU A 360 4.73 -11.88 -30.59
CA LEU A 360 5.62 -10.81 -30.14
C LEU A 360 5.70 -10.78 -28.61
N ILE A 361 4.57 -10.96 -27.92
CA ILE A 361 4.55 -10.98 -26.45
C ILE A 361 5.35 -12.17 -25.90
N ASP A 362 5.20 -13.36 -26.48
CA ASP A 362 5.91 -14.57 -26.06
C ASP A 362 7.40 -14.58 -26.43
N ALA A 363 7.83 -13.69 -27.33
CA ALA A 363 9.17 -13.71 -27.90
C ALA A 363 10.26 -13.56 -26.84
N ARG A 364 11.32 -14.35 -26.95
CA ARG A 364 12.55 -14.21 -26.17
C ARG A 364 13.60 -13.51 -27.02
N GLU A 365 14.68 -13.04 -26.39
CA GLU A 365 15.79 -12.39 -27.08
C GLU A 365 16.39 -13.30 -28.17
N GLN A 366 16.43 -14.61 -27.94
CA GLN A 366 16.88 -15.61 -28.90
C GLN A 366 15.94 -15.82 -30.12
N ASP A 367 14.68 -15.39 -30.05
CA ASP A 367 13.71 -15.49 -31.15
C ASP A 367 13.84 -14.33 -32.14
N LEU A 368 14.49 -13.24 -31.73
CA LEU A 368 14.83 -12.11 -32.57
C LEU A 368 15.90 -12.53 -33.59
N THR A 369 15.58 -12.43 -34.86
CA THR A 369 16.46 -12.83 -35.98
C THR A 369 17.06 -11.63 -36.68
N TRP A 370 16.35 -10.51 -36.71
CA TRP A 370 16.78 -9.28 -37.33
C TRP A 370 16.31 -8.05 -36.56
N VAL A 371 17.15 -7.01 -36.56
CA VAL A 371 16.80 -5.65 -36.16
C VAL A 371 17.33 -4.71 -37.23
N PHE A 372 16.45 -3.88 -37.75
CA PHE A 372 16.79 -2.81 -38.68
C PHE A 372 16.41 -1.47 -38.08
N ILE A 373 17.29 -0.48 -38.23
CA ILE A 373 17.06 0.91 -37.79
C ILE A 373 17.39 1.79 -38.98
N GLY A 374 16.39 2.51 -39.51
CA GLY A 374 16.54 3.30 -40.73
C GLY A 374 17.10 2.49 -41.91
N GLY A 375 16.67 1.24 -42.09
CA GLY A 375 17.15 0.37 -43.18
C GLY A 375 18.50 -0.32 -42.95
N TRP A 376 19.24 0.03 -41.89
CA TRP A 376 20.52 -0.59 -41.55
C TRP A 376 20.34 -1.91 -40.80
N PRO A 377 20.94 -3.03 -41.22
CA PRO A 377 20.79 -4.34 -40.57
C PRO A 377 21.66 -4.42 -39.29
N ARG A 378 21.19 -3.84 -38.18
CA ARG A 378 21.93 -3.78 -36.90
C ARG A 378 22.17 -5.15 -36.28
N ILE A 379 21.19 -6.05 -36.40
CA ILE A 379 21.31 -7.46 -36.00
C ILE A 379 20.83 -8.33 -37.14
N GLY A 380 21.55 -9.43 -37.41
CA GLY A 380 21.11 -10.43 -38.37
C GLY A 380 21.69 -11.84 -38.16
N GLN A 381 21.32 -12.73 -39.08
CA GLN A 381 21.90 -14.06 -39.22
C GLN A 381 23.03 -14.05 -40.24
N LYS A 382 24.05 -14.90 -40.05
CA LYS A 382 25.27 -14.94 -40.88
C LYS A 382 24.99 -14.85 -42.38
N SER A 383 24.21 -15.78 -42.90
CA SER A 383 23.93 -15.92 -44.33
C SER A 383 23.17 -14.74 -44.94
N GLY A 384 22.44 -13.98 -44.13
CA GLY A 384 21.81 -12.74 -44.57
C GLY A 384 22.74 -11.54 -44.46
N MET A 385 23.51 -11.44 -43.37
CA MET A 385 24.46 -10.35 -43.14
C MET A 385 25.58 -10.34 -44.19
N GLU A 386 26.05 -11.52 -44.61
CA GLU A 386 27.05 -11.69 -45.67
C GLU A 386 26.60 -11.17 -47.05
N LYS A 387 25.29 -10.90 -47.23
CA LYS A 387 24.78 -10.23 -48.44
C LYS A 387 25.12 -8.75 -48.46
N PHE A 388 25.38 -8.13 -47.31
CA PHE A 388 25.75 -6.73 -47.20
C PHE A 388 27.27 -6.58 -47.19
N ASP A 389 27.77 -5.50 -47.77
CA ASP A 389 29.20 -5.18 -47.74
C ASP A 389 29.58 -4.44 -46.45
N ILE A 390 29.50 -5.19 -45.34
CA ILE A 390 29.74 -4.70 -43.99
C ILE A 390 30.62 -5.66 -43.20
N GLU A 391 31.35 -5.10 -42.24
CA GLU A 391 32.05 -5.86 -41.22
C GLU A 391 31.12 -6.07 -40.01
N VAL A 392 31.11 -7.28 -39.46
CA VAL A 392 30.16 -7.68 -38.43
C VAL A 392 30.87 -8.37 -37.27
N GLU A 393 30.36 -8.13 -36.07
CA GLU A 393 30.80 -8.82 -34.86
C GLU A 393 29.90 -10.03 -34.59
N GLU A 394 30.48 -11.20 -34.29
CA GLU A 394 29.72 -12.37 -33.84
C GLU A 394 29.45 -12.29 -32.34
N VAL A 395 28.19 -12.40 -31.95
CA VAL A 395 27.75 -12.48 -30.54
C VAL A 395 26.87 -13.72 -30.32
N LYS A 396 26.84 -14.21 -29.08
CA LYS A 396 25.92 -15.27 -28.64
C LYS A 396 24.85 -14.65 -27.74
N ILE A 397 23.58 -14.92 -28.05
CA ILE A 397 22.41 -14.53 -27.24
C ILE A 397 21.69 -15.82 -26.85
N GLY A 398 21.69 -16.18 -25.57
CA GLY A 398 21.21 -17.48 -25.11
C GLY A 398 21.95 -18.62 -25.80
N SER A 399 21.22 -19.47 -26.54
CA SER A 399 21.82 -20.59 -27.29
C SER A 399 22.14 -20.29 -28.76
N VAL A 400 21.88 -19.07 -29.24
CA VAL A 400 21.94 -18.75 -30.67
C VAL A 400 23.02 -17.72 -31.00
N LYS A 401 23.62 -17.84 -32.18
CA LYS A 401 24.57 -16.85 -32.71
C LYS A 401 23.85 -15.75 -33.48
N ARG A 402 24.32 -14.52 -33.34
CA ARG A 402 23.88 -13.32 -34.05
C ARG A 402 25.09 -12.50 -34.50
N TYR A 403 24.87 -11.66 -35.49
CA TYR A 403 25.90 -10.82 -36.08
C TYR A 403 25.47 -9.38 -35.98
N LEU A 404 26.34 -8.53 -35.43
CA LEU A 404 26.07 -7.13 -35.12
C LEU A 404 26.76 -6.22 -36.12
N TYR A 405 26.06 -5.17 -36.55
CA TYR A 405 26.64 -4.06 -37.30
C TYR A 405 26.52 -2.78 -36.48
N LEU A 406 27.64 -2.41 -35.84
CA LEU A 406 27.71 -1.39 -34.79
C LEU A 406 28.36 -0.07 -35.24
N VAL A 407 28.65 0.06 -36.54
CA VAL A 407 29.22 1.27 -37.13
C VAL A 407 28.17 2.38 -37.11
N ASN A 408 28.61 3.57 -36.68
CA ASN A 408 27.81 4.78 -36.61
C ASN A 408 28.43 5.86 -37.52
N GLU A 409 27.63 6.60 -38.26
CA GLU A 409 28.09 7.64 -39.19
C GLU A 409 28.09 9.05 -38.58
N TYR A 410 27.59 9.23 -37.35
CA TYR A 410 27.56 10.53 -36.67
C TYR A 410 28.97 10.99 -36.26
N LYS A 411 29.52 11.94 -37.01
CA LYS A 411 30.85 12.54 -36.75
C LYS A 411 30.88 13.58 -35.63
N ASP A 412 29.71 14.07 -35.19
CA ASP A 412 29.59 15.17 -34.22
C ASP A 412 29.35 14.70 -32.77
N ASN A 413 29.66 13.44 -32.46
CA ASN A 413 29.58 12.95 -31.08
C ASN A 413 30.74 13.49 -30.23
N PRO A 414 30.49 13.87 -28.96
CA PRO A 414 31.54 14.33 -28.06
C PRO A 414 32.56 13.25 -27.70
N VAL A 415 32.16 11.97 -27.82
CA VAL A 415 32.99 10.79 -27.57
C VAL A 415 32.89 9.84 -28.77
N THR A 416 34.03 9.29 -29.20
CA THR A 416 34.07 8.26 -30.24
C THR A 416 33.94 6.88 -29.61
N ILE A 417 33.05 6.03 -30.14
CA ILE A 417 32.86 4.65 -29.69
C ILE A 417 33.33 3.69 -30.77
N ASP A 418 34.61 3.38 -30.74
CA ASP A 418 35.25 2.39 -31.62
C ASP A 418 35.61 1.14 -30.82
N LEU A 419 34.58 0.48 -30.28
CA LEU A 419 34.69 -0.74 -29.48
C LEU A 419 33.62 -1.72 -29.94
N SER A 420 34.01 -2.99 -30.02
CA SER A 420 33.09 -4.12 -30.15
C SER A 420 32.25 -4.30 -28.88
N TYR A 421 31.12 -4.99 -28.98
CA TYR A 421 30.30 -5.35 -27.82
C TYR A 421 31.10 -6.21 -26.83
N LYS A 422 31.90 -7.14 -27.35
CA LYS A 422 32.77 -8.00 -26.53
C LYS A 422 33.78 -7.18 -25.72
N GLU A 423 34.51 -6.26 -26.35
CA GLU A 423 35.49 -5.42 -25.66
C GLU A 423 34.83 -4.54 -24.59
N ALA A 424 33.68 -3.93 -24.92
CA ALA A 424 32.92 -3.11 -23.97
C ALA A 424 32.49 -3.94 -22.75
N ARG A 425 31.98 -5.16 -22.97
CA ARG A 425 31.58 -6.06 -21.89
C ARG A 425 32.76 -6.48 -21.01
N GLU A 426 33.85 -6.95 -21.62
CA GLU A 426 35.05 -7.39 -20.87
C GLU A 426 35.61 -6.26 -20.02
N LYS A 427 35.66 -5.05 -20.57
CA LYS A 427 36.09 -3.85 -19.85
C LYS A 427 35.15 -3.52 -18.70
N LEU A 428 33.83 -3.51 -18.89
CA LEU A 428 32.89 -3.26 -17.80
C LEU A 428 32.95 -4.34 -16.72
N GLU A 429 33.11 -5.62 -17.08
CA GLU A 429 33.28 -6.70 -16.10
C GLU A 429 34.55 -6.50 -15.25
N GLU A 430 35.64 -6.02 -15.85
CA GLU A 430 36.86 -5.61 -15.14
C GLU A 430 36.58 -4.42 -14.21
N GLY A 431 35.96 -3.36 -14.73
CA GLY A 431 35.65 -2.14 -13.97
C GLY A 431 34.75 -2.40 -12.78
N MET A 432 33.69 -3.19 -12.95
CA MET A 432 32.75 -3.56 -11.89
C MET A 432 33.44 -4.36 -10.76
N ARG A 433 34.39 -5.24 -11.08
CA ARG A 433 35.20 -5.95 -10.08
C ARG A 433 36.23 -5.05 -9.37
N ASN A 434 36.66 -3.96 -10.01
CA ASN A 434 37.69 -3.05 -9.52
C ASN A 434 37.16 -1.70 -9.01
N LEU A 435 35.84 -1.58 -8.81
CA LEU A 435 35.18 -0.34 -8.39
C LEU A 435 35.86 0.39 -7.21
N PRO A 436 36.23 -0.27 -6.10
CA PRO A 436 36.81 0.43 -4.95
C PRO A 436 38.17 1.07 -5.27
N ASP A 437 39.01 0.40 -6.05
CA ASP A 437 40.34 0.92 -6.38
C ASP A 437 40.27 2.01 -7.45
N LEU A 438 39.34 1.90 -8.40
CA LEU A 438 39.04 2.99 -9.35
C LEU A 438 38.52 4.23 -8.62
N ALA A 439 37.68 4.05 -7.60
CA ALA A 439 37.19 5.15 -6.77
C ALA A 439 38.31 5.81 -5.94
N LYS A 440 39.26 5.03 -5.40
CA LYS A 440 40.44 5.57 -4.68
C LYS A 440 41.33 6.41 -5.58
N GLN A 441 41.58 5.92 -6.79
CA GLN A 441 42.37 6.65 -7.79
C GLN A 441 41.71 7.99 -8.16
N GLN A 442 40.38 8.07 -8.12
CA GLN A 442 39.65 9.32 -8.31
C GLN A 442 39.70 10.24 -7.07
N SER A 443 39.60 9.70 -5.85
CA SER A 443 39.64 10.50 -4.63
C SER A 443 41.02 11.12 -4.35
N ASP A 444 42.11 10.40 -4.64
CA ASP A 444 43.48 10.92 -4.51
C ASP A 444 43.79 12.07 -5.50
N VAL A 445 42.96 12.23 -6.53
CA VAL A 445 43.03 13.28 -7.54
C VAL A 445 42.09 14.46 -7.22
N GLY A 446 41.33 14.39 -6.11
CA GLY A 446 40.49 15.49 -5.62
C GLY A 446 39.12 15.61 -6.29
N LEU A 447 38.41 14.48 -6.45
CA LEU A 447 37.05 14.45 -7.01
C LEU A 447 35.98 14.45 -5.90
N VAL A 448 35.55 15.65 -5.49
CA VAL A 448 34.25 15.82 -4.82
C VAL A 448 33.41 16.72 -5.73
N TYR A 449 32.30 16.18 -6.24
CA TYR A 449 31.26 16.97 -6.90
C TYR A 449 30.86 18.11 -5.94
N GLY A 450 31.26 19.36 -6.27
CA GLY A 450 30.86 20.55 -5.51
C GLY A 450 31.94 21.60 -5.21
N SER A 451 33.23 21.37 -5.46
CA SER A 451 34.26 22.42 -5.21
C SER A 451 34.81 23.02 -6.50
N GLN A 452 34.56 24.31 -6.70
CA GLN A 452 35.18 25.10 -7.76
C GLN A 452 36.71 25.06 -7.68
N GLY A 453 37.33 24.75 -8.82
CA GLY A 453 38.71 25.10 -9.14
C GLY A 453 39.74 24.03 -8.79
N THR A 454 40.18 23.27 -9.80
CA THR A 454 41.59 23.18 -10.23
C THR A 454 41.75 22.31 -11.48
N SER A 455 42.84 22.56 -12.21
CA SER A 455 43.19 22.15 -13.58
C SER A 455 43.20 20.63 -13.83
N TYR A 456 42.32 20.12 -14.69
CA TYR A 456 42.39 18.78 -15.29
C TYR A 456 43.00 18.84 -16.69
N SER A 457 44.08 18.11 -16.95
CA SER A 457 44.74 18.12 -18.27
C SER A 457 44.41 16.94 -19.19
N ASN A 458 43.60 15.94 -18.80
CA ASN A 458 43.44 14.70 -19.61
C ASN A 458 42.01 14.15 -19.84
N TYR A 459 40.94 14.66 -19.22
CA TYR A 459 39.55 14.15 -19.44
C TYR A 459 38.66 15.26 -20.02
N THR A 460 37.77 14.94 -20.97
CA THR A 460 36.93 15.96 -21.65
C THR A 460 35.42 15.80 -21.40
N TRP A 461 34.91 14.58 -21.16
CA TRP A 461 33.47 14.27 -21.00
C TRP A 461 33.22 13.17 -19.95
N HIS A 462 32.08 13.23 -19.26
CA HIS A 462 31.59 12.19 -18.34
C HIS A 462 30.08 11.94 -18.54
N ILE A 463 29.56 10.80 -18.06
CA ILE A 463 28.11 10.54 -18.04
C ILE A 463 27.47 11.39 -16.93
N LEU A 464 26.44 12.15 -17.28
CA LEU A 464 25.62 12.87 -16.30
C LEU A 464 24.52 11.92 -15.79
N PRO A 465 24.50 11.55 -14.50
CA PRO A 465 23.48 10.67 -13.95
C PRO A 465 22.06 11.24 -14.16
N ASP A 466 21.12 10.39 -14.58
CA ASP A 466 19.73 10.80 -14.86
C ASP A 466 18.93 11.15 -13.58
N HIS A 467 19.45 10.81 -12.40
CA HIS A 467 18.78 11.02 -11.11
C HIS A 467 19.29 12.23 -10.29
N GLU A 468 20.33 12.92 -10.75
CA GLU A 468 20.85 14.11 -10.08
C GLU A 468 20.22 15.37 -10.68
N ASP A 469 19.64 16.20 -9.82
CA ASP A 469 19.11 17.50 -10.19
C ASP A 469 20.29 18.41 -10.53
N HIS A 470 20.39 18.87 -11.79
CA HIS A 470 21.36 19.89 -12.15
C HIS A 470 20.87 21.25 -11.62
N PRO A 471 21.74 22.15 -11.12
CA PRO A 471 21.33 23.47 -10.62
C PRO A 471 20.40 24.25 -11.57
N ASP A 472 20.56 24.01 -12.87
CA ASP A 472 19.83 24.66 -13.96
C ASP A 472 18.77 23.80 -14.66
N SER A 473 18.60 22.51 -14.36
CA SER A 473 17.54 21.67 -14.97
C SER A 473 17.26 20.38 -14.19
N SER A 474 15.99 19.96 -14.09
CA SER A 474 15.59 18.74 -13.37
C SER A 474 14.70 17.83 -14.23
N GLN A 475 14.90 16.51 -14.13
CA GLN A 475 13.96 15.49 -14.65
C GLN A 475 12.80 15.22 -13.68
N ARG A 476 12.86 15.76 -12.46
CA ARG A 476 12.13 15.30 -11.27
C ARG A 476 11.61 16.48 -10.44
N HIS A 477 10.70 17.24 -11.04
CA HIS A 477 10.17 18.47 -10.47
C HIS A 477 9.56 18.28 -9.08
N HIS A 478 9.76 19.31 -8.27
CA HIS A 478 9.14 19.48 -6.97
C HIS A 478 8.25 20.73 -7.04
N LEU A 479 7.06 20.59 -7.64
CA LEU A 479 6.09 21.67 -7.65
C LEU A 479 5.58 21.94 -6.22
N PRO A 480 5.35 23.19 -5.81
CA PRO A 480 4.76 23.49 -4.51
C PRO A 480 3.28 23.08 -4.48
N TYR A 481 2.84 22.48 -3.37
CA TYR A 481 1.44 22.18 -3.07
C TYR A 481 1.15 22.55 -1.61
N GLU A 482 0.17 23.44 -1.38
CA GLU A 482 -0.19 23.95 -0.05
C GLU A 482 1.00 24.53 0.76
N SER A 483 1.92 25.24 0.09
CA SER A 483 3.16 25.81 0.66
C SER A 483 4.25 24.80 1.05
N GLU A 484 4.09 23.51 0.73
CA GLU A 484 5.13 22.49 0.86
C GLU A 484 5.64 22.05 -0.53
N MET A 485 6.94 21.81 -0.67
CA MET A 485 7.47 21.19 -1.88
C MET A 485 6.98 19.74 -1.97
N THR A 486 6.61 19.32 -3.18
CA THR A 486 6.10 17.96 -3.39
C THR A 486 7.16 16.85 -3.24
N GLY A 487 8.45 17.18 -3.22
CA GLY A 487 9.54 16.27 -2.83
C GLY A 487 10.09 16.54 -1.43
N GLY A 488 10.77 15.55 -0.86
CA GLY A 488 11.45 15.69 0.43
C GLY A 488 12.65 16.65 0.39
N ASP A 489 12.87 17.37 1.48
CA ASP A 489 14.05 18.24 1.68
C ASP A 489 15.34 17.42 1.55
N PHE A 490 16.15 17.70 0.53
CA PHE A 490 17.54 17.24 0.44
C PHE A 490 18.36 18.04 1.45
N LEU A 491 18.63 17.45 2.61
CA LEU A 491 19.69 17.94 3.49
C LEU A 491 21.00 17.31 3.04
N ASP A 492 21.90 18.12 2.48
CA ASP A 492 23.29 17.77 2.19
C ASP A 492 24.00 17.32 3.46
N GLN A 493 23.94 16.03 3.77
CA GLN A 493 24.91 15.41 4.66
C GLN A 493 26.21 15.25 3.88
N ALA A 494 27.34 15.60 4.51
CA ALA A 494 28.66 15.39 3.94
C ALA A 494 28.78 13.94 3.44
N ALA A 495 28.85 13.78 2.13
CA ALA A 495 28.72 12.49 1.49
C ALA A 495 29.98 11.66 1.78
N VAL A 496 29.83 10.46 2.36
CA VAL A 496 30.96 9.53 2.60
C VAL A 496 31.72 9.29 1.29
N PRO A 497 33.07 9.32 1.24
CA PRO A 497 33.80 9.07 0.00
C PRO A 497 33.39 7.76 -0.68
N LEU A 498 33.24 7.75 -2.01
CA LEU A 498 32.83 6.55 -2.75
C LEU A 498 33.79 5.37 -2.53
N CYS A 499 35.09 5.65 -2.38
CA CYS A 499 36.11 4.66 -2.09
C CYS A 499 35.93 3.91 -0.77
N ASP A 500 35.17 4.48 0.18
CA ASP A 500 34.89 3.86 1.48
C ASP A 500 33.62 2.99 1.48
N ILE A 501 32.74 3.16 0.48
CA ILE A 501 31.44 2.48 0.44
C ILE A 501 31.27 1.52 -0.73
N LEU A 502 31.99 1.73 -1.84
CA LEU A 502 31.88 0.87 -3.01
C LEU A 502 32.50 -0.49 -2.78
N GLU A 503 31.84 -1.51 -3.32
CA GLU A 503 32.27 -2.90 -3.27
C GLU A 503 32.40 -3.44 -4.70
N PRO A 504 33.27 -4.45 -4.93
CA PRO A 504 33.28 -5.19 -6.19
C PRO A 504 31.89 -5.74 -6.52
N MET A 505 31.47 -5.60 -7.77
CA MET A 505 30.16 -6.01 -8.25
C MET A 505 30.27 -6.80 -9.56
N GLU A 506 29.27 -7.63 -9.84
CA GLU A 506 29.13 -8.25 -11.16
C GLU A 506 28.42 -7.29 -12.14
N LEU A 507 28.84 -7.32 -13.41
CA LEU A 507 28.10 -6.66 -14.49
C LEU A 507 26.75 -7.35 -14.71
N ASP A 508 25.68 -6.59 -14.88
CA ASP A 508 24.39 -7.18 -15.24
C ASP A 508 24.46 -7.92 -16.58
N GLN A 509 23.71 -9.01 -16.72
CA GLN A 509 23.68 -9.74 -17.99
C GLN A 509 22.80 -9.01 -19.01
N PRO A 510 23.18 -9.00 -20.30
CA PRO A 510 22.53 -8.20 -21.34
C PRO A 510 21.12 -8.69 -21.70
N THR A 511 20.82 -9.97 -21.47
CA THR A 511 19.51 -10.57 -21.79
C THR A 511 19.07 -11.54 -20.70
N ILE A 512 17.76 -11.81 -20.60
CA ILE A 512 17.25 -12.84 -19.68
C ILE A 512 17.71 -14.22 -20.13
N SER A 513 17.82 -14.42 -21.44
CA SER A 513 18.33 -15.66 -22.04
C SER A 513 19.78 -15.97 -21.62
N ASP A 514 20.56 -14.97 -21.20
CA ASP A 514 21.94 -15.11 -20.70
C ASP A 514 22.04 -15.08 -19.15
N ASP A 515 20.96 -14.74 -18.44
CA ASP A 515 20.91 -14.65 -16.98
C ASP A 515 20.15 -15.84 -16.36
N SER A 516 20.87 -16.95 -16.17
CA SER A 516 20.31 -18.17 -15.54
C SER A 516 19.79 -17.96 -14.12
N LEU A 517 20.19 -16.87 -13.45
CA LEU A 517 19.76 -16.54 -12.10
C LEU A 517 18.62 -15.51 -12.07
N TYR A 518 18.22 -14.93 -13.21
CA TYR A 518 17.24 -13.85 -13.27
C TYR A 518 15.95 -14.18 -12.52
N PHE A 519 15.31 -15.32 -12.84
CA PHE A 519 14.06 -15.70 -12.18
C PHE A 519 14.26 -16.14 -10.72
N LYS A 520 15.45 -16.63 -10.34
CA LYS A 520 15.79 -16.89 -8.94
C LYS A 520 15.94 -15.60 -8.15
N LYS A 521 16.59 -14.59 -8.74
CA LYS A 521 16.71 -13.22 -8.19
C LYS A 521 15.33 -12.59 -8.04
N LEU A 522 14.40 -12.80 -8.99
CA LEU A 522 13.02 -12.32 -8.89
C LEU A 522 12.17 -13.09 -7.87
N ALA A 523 12.35 -14.41 -7.75
CA ALA A 523 11.58 -15.25 -6.83
C ALA A 523 11.74 -14.80 -5.37
N VAL A 524 12.94 -14.32 -4.99
CA VAL A 524 13.24 -13.83 -3.64
C VAL A 524 12.82 -12.38 -3.39
N GLN A 525 12.30 -11.66 -4.39
CA GLN A 525 11.87 -10.26 -4.23
C GLN A 525 10.59 -10.20 -3.43
N LYS A 526 10.62 -9.58 -2.25
CA LYS A 526 9.47 -9.55 -1.33
C LYS A 526 8.26 -8.82 -1.92
N ASN A 527 8.52 -7.74 -2.65
CA ASN A 527 7.49 -6.82 -3.14
C ASN A 527 6.81 -7.29 -4.45
N LEU A 528 7.39 -8.26 -5.15
CA LEU A 528 6.88 -8.72 -6.44
C LEU A 528 5.70 -9.71 -6.24
N PRO A 529 4.55 -9.50 -6.91
CA PRO A 529 3.40 -10.40 -6.84
C PRO A 529 3.74 -11.86 -7.21
N GLU A 530 3.14 -12.81 -6.49
CA GLU A 530 3.36 -14.24 -6.71
C GLU A 530 2.98 -14.69 -8.13
N TYR A 531 1.91 -14.14 -8.71
CA TYR A 531 1.51 -14.51 -10.07
C TYR A 531 2.58 -14.12 -11.10
N ILE A 532 3.32 -13.02 -10.89
CA ILE A 532 4.45 -12.64 -11.74
C ILE A 532 5.60 -13.63 -11.51
N LYS A 533 5.97 -13.92 -10.26
CA LYS A 533 7.03 -14.89 -9.92
C LYS A 533 6.79 -16.28 -10.50
N LEU A 534 5.54 -16.73 -10.54
CA LEU A 534 5.16 -18.06 -11.00
C LEU A 534 4.93 -18.15 -12.51
N LYS A 535 4.32 -17.13 -13.12
CA LYS A 535 3.92 -17.17 -14.53
C LYS A 535 4.98 -16.59 -15.47
N LEU A 536 5.73 -15.57 -15.05
CA LEU A 536 6.76 -14.94 -15.89
C LEU A 536 7.87 -15.92 -16.34
N PRO A 537 8.43 -16.79 -15.47
CA PRO A 537 9.46 -17.76 -15.88
C PRO A 537 8.98 -18.71 -16.99
N LYS A 538 7.67 -19.00 -17.05
CA LYS A 538 7.09 -19.92 -18.04
C LYS A 538 7.21 -19.39 -19.47
N PHE A 539 7.13 -18.07 -19.66
CA PHE A 539 7.41 -17.46 -20.98
C PHE A 539 8.83 -17.76 -21.47
N TYR A 540 9.76 -17.99 -20.54
CA TYR A 540 11.16 -18.32 -20.79
C TYR A 540 11.45 -19.82 -20.69
N GLY A 541 10.43 -20.66 -20.52
CA GLY A 541 10.56 -22.12 -20.44
C GLY A 541 11.26 -22.57 -19.15
N GLN A 542 11.21 -21.74 -18.11
CA GLN A 542 11.70 -22.06 -16.78
C GLN A 542 10.51 -22.27 -15.84
N GLU A 543 10.63 -23.23 -14.93
CA GLU A 543 9.72 -23.37 -13.80
C GLU A 543 10.46 -23.00 -12.53
N ILE A 544 9.82 -22.20 -11.69
CA ILE A 544 10.32 -21.88 -10.36
C ILE A 544 9.44 -22.65 -9.38
N ASP A 545 10.06 -23.55 -8.62
CA ASP A 545 9.38 -24.24 -7.53
C ASP A 545 9.41 -23.34 -6.29
N LEU A 546 8.24 -22.87 -5.87
CA LEU A 546 8.07 -22.12 -4.62
C LEU A 546 7.78 -23.07 -3.44
N SER A 547 7.95 -24.40 -3.60
CA SER A 547 7.54 -25.42 -2.62
C SER A 547 8.21 -25.32 -1.24
N ASP A 548 9.30 -24.57 -1.08
CA ASP A 548 9.83 -24.23 0.25
C ASP A 548 8.98 -23.17 0.99
N ILE A 549 7.93 -22.64 0.35
CA ILE A 549 7.03 -21.60 0.89
C ILE A 549 5.53 -21.99 0.80
N GLU A 550 5.11 -22.90 -0.10
CA GLU A 550 3.71 -22.95 -0.59
C GLU A 550 2.81 -24.15 -0.20
N SER A 551 3.29 -25.25 0.39
CA SER A 551 2.48 -26.49 0.41
C SER A 551 1.28 -26.52 1.38
N GLN A 552 1.19 -25.61 2.36
CA GLN A 552 0.06 -25.56 3.30
C GLN A 552 -1.02 -24.52 2.96
N THR A 553 -0.76 -23.57 2.07
CA THR A 553 -1.59 -22.36 1.88
C THR A 553 -2.58 -22.47 0.71
N LYS A 554 -2.24 -23.19 -0.37
CA LYS A 554 -2.95 -23.13 -1.67
C LYS A 554 -4.45 -23.50 -1.64
N ASN A 555 -4.87 -24.44 -0.77
CA ASN A 555 -6.29 -24.80 -0.68
C ASN A 555 -7.11 -23.80 0.14
N LEU A 556 -6.51 -23.12 1.13
CA LEU A 556 -7.19 -22.14 1.97
C LEU A 556 -7.23 -20.75 1.32
N THR A 557 -6.17 -20.31 0.65
CA THR A 557 -6.11 -18.98 0.02
C THR A 557 -7.17 -18.81 -1.07
N ASN A 558 -7.45 -19.86 -1.86
CA ASN A 558 -8.50 -19.83 -2.90
C ASN A 558 -9.93 -19.77 -2.32
N LEU A 559 -10.15 -20.18 -1.07
CA LEU A 559 -11.47 -20.18 -0.43
C LEU A 559 -11.87 -18.79 0.10
N VAL A 560 -10.89 -17.91 0.35
CA VAL A 560 -11.08 -16.61 1.00
C VAL A 560 -10.68 -15.40 0.15
N ARG A 561 -10.07 -15.62 -1.03
CA ARG A 561 -9.51 -14.59 -1.92
C ARG A 561 -10.46 -13.45 -2.27
N SER A 562 -11.77 -13.70 -2.39
CA SER A 562 -12.75 -12.65 -2.72
C SER A 562 -12.90 -11.58 -1.64
N ASN A 563 -12.39 -11.83 -0.43
CA ASN A 563 -12.65 -10.99 0.74
C ASN A 563 -11.42 -10.22 1.23
N PHE A 564 -10.26 -10.39 0.59
CA PHE A 564 -8.99 -9.75 0.95
C PHE A 564 -8.25 -9.26 -0.30
N ASN A 565 -7.59 -8.11 -0.21
CA ASN A 565 -6.75 -7.59 -1.29
C ASN A 565 -5.47 -8.42 -1.49
N PHE A 566 -5.02 -9.06 -0.41
CA PHE A 566 -3.79 -9.81 -0.34
C PHE A 566 -3.92 -10.82 0.79
N ILE A 567 -3.44 -12.05 0.56
CA ILE A 567 -3.39 -13.12 1.58
C ILE A 567 -2.06 -13.85 1.39
N GLN A 568 -1.36 -14.10 2.49
CA GLN A 568 -0.15 -14.93 2.53
C GLN A 568 -0.17 -15.84 3.77
N SER A 569 0.78 -16.76 3.84
CA SER A 569 1.00 -17.57 5.06
C SER A 569 1.61 -16.72 6.17
N LEU A 570 1.40 -17.11 7.42
CA LEU A 570 2.02 -16.44 8.56
C LEU A 570 3.58 -16.44 8.51
N PRO A 571 4.26 -17.54 8.14
CA PRO A 571 5.72 -17.54 7.97
C PRO A 571 6.21 -16.53 6.91
N ALA A 572 5.48 -16.37 5.80
CA ALA A 572 5.79 -15.37 4.80
C ALA A 572 5.65 -13.94 5.35
N PHE A 573 4.62 -13.68 6.17
CA PHE A 573 4.45 -12.39 6.84
C PHE A 573 5.59 -12.07 7.82
N TYR A 574 6.09 -13.06 8.56
CA TYR A 574 7.25 -12.88 9.44
C TYR A 574 8.54 -12.47 8.69
N GLN A 575 8.59 -12.61 7.36
CA GLN A 575 9.71 -12.10 6.58
C GLN A 575 9.56 -10.62 6.17
N THR A 576 8.46 -9.95 6.52
CA THR A 576 8.12 -8.60 6.02
C THR A 576 8.41 -7.44 6.98
N HIS A 577 8.74 -7.69 8.26
CA HIS A 577 9.10 -6.66 9.24
C HIS A 577 10.62 -6.49 9.38
N GLY A 578 11.11 -5.55 10.22
CA GLY A 578 12.55 -5.36 10.50
C GLY A 578 13.14 -4.03 10.01
N TYR A 579 12.34 -2.97 9.92
CA TYR A 579 12.71 -1.64 9.41
C TYR A 579 12.90 -0.59 10.53
N LEU A 580 12.60 -0.90 11.81
CA LEU A 580 12.86 0.02 12.93
C LEU A 580 14.34 0.03 13.31
N SER A 581 14.98 1.18 13.14
CA SER A 581 16.34 1.45 13.63
C SER A 581 16.37 1.46 15.16
N LEU A 582 17.58 1.39 15.74
CA LEU A 582 17.77 1.56 17.18
C LEU A 582 17.15 2.89 17.66
N GLN A 583 17.38 3.98 16.93
CA GLN A 583 16.87 5.30 17.29
C GLN A 583 15.34 5.36 17.22
N ASP A 584 14.72 4.66 16.26
CA ASP A 584 13.26 4.55 16.18
C ASP A 584 12.69 3.86 17.42
N ARG A 585 13.30 2.75 17.84
CA ARG A 585 12.88 1.99 19.03
C ARG A 585 13.02 2.80 20.31
N LEU A 586 14.14 3.52 20.46
CA LEU A 586 14.37 4.44 21.58
C LEU A 586 13.34 5.57 21.59
N THR A 587 13.02 6.14 20.43
CA THR A 587 11.99 7.18 20.31
C THR A 587 10.62 6.66 20.75
N ILE A 588 10.24 5.45 20.33
CA ILE A 588 8.99 4.82 20.76
C ILE A 588 8.97 4.63 22.29
N ILE A 589 10.06 4.16 22.90
CA ILE A 589 10.15 3.98 24.37
C ILE A 589 10.06 5.33 25.10
N ASP A 590 10.79 6.34 24.64
CA ASP A 590 10.82 7.65 25.27
C ASP A 590 9.44 8.31 25.22
N GLN A 591 8.75 8.21 24.08
CA GLN A 591 7.38 8.72 23.91
C GLN A 591 6.36 7.93 24.74
N ALA A 592 6.49 6.60 24.82
CA ALA A 592 5.66 5.77 25.69
C ALA A 592 5.85 6.14 27.18
N THR A 593 7.10 6.41 27.58
CA THR A 593 7.44 6.80 28.95
C THR A 593 6.77 8.11 29.32
N VAL A 594 6.89 9.14 28.47
CA VAL A 594 6.22 10.43 28.68
C VAL A 594 4.70 10.25 28.73
N LEU A 595 4.12 9.47 27.80
CA LEU A 595 2.68 9.21 27.76
C LEU A 595 2.17 8.57 29.06
N LEU A 596 2.81 7.51 29.52
CA LEU A 596 2.39 6.79 30.72
C LEU A 596 2.64 7.59 32.01
N GLU A 597 3.73 8.36 32.08
CA GLU A 597 4.03 9.14 33.28
C GLU A 597 3.20 10.42 33.39
N GLN A 598 2.94 11.08 32.26
CA GLN A 598 2.43 12.44 32.25
C GLN A 598 0.96 12.52 31.86
N ALA A 599 0.42 11.54 31.12
CA ALA A 599 -0.95 11.58 30.62
C ALA A 599 -1.84 10.43 31.15
N TYR A 600 -1.27 9.27 31.49
CA TYR A 600 -2.07 8.11 31.85
C TYR A 600 -2.72 8.21 33.23
N VAL A 601 -4.03 8.42 33.24
CA VAL A 601 -4.78 8.72 34.47
C VAL A 601 -4.86 7.55 35.46
N HIS A 602 -4.85 6.32 34.97
CA HIS A 602 -5.01 5.14 35.83
C HIS A 602 -3.67 4.60 36.38
N LEU A 603 -2.53 5.24 36.10
CA LEU A 603 -1.21 4.70 36.48
C LEU A 603 -1.12 4.30 37.97
N HIS A 604 -1.56 5.17 38.88
CA HIS A 604 -1.53 4.88 40.32
C HIS A 604 -2.46 3.72 40.71
N LEU A 605 -3.65 3.67 40.11
CA LEU A 605 -4.62 2.60 40.33
C LEU A 605 -4.05 1.26 39.86
N LYS A 606 -3.51 1.19 38.63
CA LYS A 606 -2.98 -0.05 38.06
C LYS A 606 -1.71 -0.54 38.77
N ARG A 607 -0.83 0.37 39.20
CA ARG A 607 0.32 0.02 40.05
C ARG A 607 -0.13 -0.66 41.34
N ALA A 608 -1.16 -0.11 42.00
CA ALA A 608 -1.69 -0.68 43.24
C ALA A 608 -2.43 -2.01 42.99
N MET A 609 -3.27 -2.08 41.96
CA MET A 609 -4.13 -3.24 41.70
C MET A 609 -3.39 -4.43 41.08
N HIS A 610 -2.35 -4.19 40.29
CA HIS A 610 -1.69 -5.25 39.50
C HIS A 610 -0.21 -5.44 39.85
N ALA A 611 0.33 -4.66 40.78
CA ALA A 611 1.75 -4.69 41.15
C ALA A 611 2.70 -4.59 39.93
N SER A 612 2.26 -3.87 38.88
CA SER A 612 3.03 -3.63 37.66
C SER A 612 3.41 -2.17 37.57
N ASP A 613 4.70 -1.88 37.35
CA ASP A 613 5.19 -0.53 37.10
C ASP A 613 5.70 -0.39 35.67
N PRO A 614 4.85 0.06 34.72
CA PRO A 614 5.23 0.12 33.31
C PRO A 614 6.33 1.16 33.05
N LYS A 615 6.46 2.19 33.88
CA LYS A 615 7.55 3.18 33.78
C LYS A 615 8.90 2.50 33.99
N GLU A 616 9.03 1.76 35.10
CA GLU A 616 10.28 1.08 35.41
C GLU A 616 10.57 -0.04 34.39
N GLN A 617 9.53 -0.72 33.88
CA GLN A 617 9.69 -1.69 32.80
C GLN A 617 10.19 -1.04 31.50
N LEU A 618 9.67 0.12 31.10
CA LEU A 618 10.15 0.87 29.94
C LEU A 618 11.58 1.35 30.15
N ARG A 619 11.95 1.81 31.34
CA ARG A 619 13.32 2.21 31.68
C ARG A 619 14.29 1.03 31.56
N ILE A 620 13.91 -0.14 32.08
CA ILE A 620 14.71 -1.37 31.95
C ILE A 620 14.83 -1.79 30.48
N LEU A 621 13.74 -1.76 29.72
CA LEU A 621 13.75 -2.07 28.29
C LEU A 621 14.66 -1.11 27.51
N ARG A 622 14.60 0.19 27.83
CA ARG A 622 15.46 1.22 27.26
C ARG A 622 16.93 0.90 27.47
N ASN A 623 17.34 0.60 28.71
CA ASN A 623 18.73 0.28 29.04
C ASN A 623 19.21 -1.00 28.32
N ARG A 624 18.39 -2.07 28.32
CA ARG A 624 18.71 -3.33 27.64
C ARG A 624 18.97 -3.12 26.14
N ILE A 625 18.15 -2.31 25.49
CA ILE A 625 18.30 -2.00 24.05
C ILE A 625 19.55 -1.17 23.76
N GLN A 626 20.07 -0.41 24.74
CA GLN A 626 21.29 0.39 24.58
C GLN A 626 22.58 -0.39 24.91
N GLU A 627 22.52 -1.39 25.78
CA GLU A 627 23.70 -2.12 26.27
C GLU A 627 24.06 -3.37 25.44
N GLU A 628 23.10 -3.97 24.74
CA GLU A 628 23.32 -5.20 23.95
C GLU A 628 23.42 -4.89 22.45
N ASP A 629 24.64 -4.89 21.89
CA ASP A 629 24.85 -4.89 20.44
C ASP A 629 24.14 -6.11 19.81
N ASN A 630 23.03 -5.86 19.10
CA ASN A 630 22.35 -6.79 18.17
C ASN A 630 21.53 -7.99 18.69
N CYS A 631 21.07 -8.05 19.95
CA CYS A 631 20.28 -9.22 20.40
C CYS A 631 18.74 -9.11 20.22
N PHE A 632 18.16 -7.90 20.09
CA PHE A 632 16.70 -7.74 20.00
C PHE A 632 16.20 -7.68 18.55
N SER A 633 15.46 -8.69 18.10
CA SER A 633 14.69 -8.58 16.86
C SER A 633 13.59 -7.51 16.99
N GLU A 634 13.13 -6.94 15.87
CA GLU A 634 12.03 -5.96 15.90
C GLU A 634 10.74 -6.55 16.52
N ILE A 635 10.47 -7.84 16.28
CA ILE A 635 9.33 -8.52 16.88
C ILE A 635 9.46 -8.62 18.39
N GLU A 636 10.64 -8.96 18.89
CA GLU A 636 10.85 -9.04 20.34
C GLU A 636 10.68 -7.66 20.97
N PHE A 637 11.14 -6.60 20.30
CA PHE A 637 10.91 -5.23 20.74
C PHE A 637 9.42 -4.92 20.88
N HIS A 638 8.65 -5.18 19.81
CA HIS A 638 7.20 -4.99 19.83
C HIS A 638 6.52 -5.86 20.89
N LYS A 639 6.99 -7.09 21.09
CA LYS A 639 6.49 -8.03 22.11
C LYS A 639 6.67 -7.46 23.51
N GLU A 640 7.84 -6.90 23.81
CA GLU A 640 8.10 -6.29 25.11
C GLU A 640 7.26 -5.04 25.34
N ILE A 641 7.14 -4.15 24.35
CA ILE A 641 6.28 -2.96 24.48
C ILE A 641 4.82 -3.36 24.70
N ILE A 642 4.29 -4.27 23.88
CA ILE A 642 2.89 -4.73 24.01
C ILE A 642 2.69 -5.42 25.36
N ARG A 643 3.65 -6.21 25.84
CA ARG A 643 3.60 -6.85 27.17
C ARG A 643 3.49 -5.80 28.28
N ILE A 644 4.27 -4.72 28.19
CA ILE A 644 4.22 -3.62 29.17
C ILE A 644 2.85 -2.96 29.18
N PHE A 645 2.32 -2.57 28.01
CA PHE A 645 1.00 -1.96 27.90
C PHE A 645 -0.12 -2.92 28.36
N ASN A 646 -0.08 -4.20 27.95
CA ASN A 646 -1.09 -5.18 28.36
C ASN A 646 -1.06 -5.48 29.87
N SER A 647 0.09 -5.27 30.54
CA SER A 647 0.19 -5.38 32.01
C SER A 647 -0.68 -4.37 32.75
N LEU A 648 -1.03 -3.25 32.10
CA LEU A 648 -1.94 -2.25 32.66
C LEU A 648 -3.38 -2.77 32.72
N ARG A 649 -3.71 -3.80 31.93
CA ARG A 649 -5.07 -4.35 31.80
C ARG A 649 -6.09 -3.26 31.50
N ASP A 650 -5.72 -2.36 30.60
CA ASP A 650 -6.50 -1.19 30.21
C ASP A 650 -6.48 -1.08 28.68
N LEU A 651 -7.66 -1.12 28.06
CA LEU A 651 -7.78 -1.14 26.60
C LEU A 651 -7.87 0.25 25.98
N HIS A 652 -7.97 1.29 26.82
CA HIS A 652 -7.86 2.68 26.41
C HIS A 652 -6.40 3.10 26.22
N THR A 653 -5.48 2.37 26.83
CA THR A 653 -4.05 2.68 26.82
C THR A 653 -3.27 1.62 26.09
N THR A 654 -2.95 1.87 24.81
CA THR A 654 -2.44 0.86 23.88
C THR A 654 -1.37 1.39 22.95
N TYR A 655 -0.50 0.50 22.49
CA TYR A 655 0.47 0.74 21.44
C TYR A 655 -0.04 0.21 20.09
N TYR A 656 0.10 1.01 19.03
CA TYR A 656 -0.24 0.64 17.66
C TYR A 656 1.02 0.26 16.87
N LEU A 657 0.99 -0.92 16.26
CA LEU A 657 2.11 -1.45 15.49
C LEU A 657 2.26 -0.72 14.13
N PRO A 658 3.50 -0.42 13.70
CA PRO A 658 3.77 0.24 12.42
C PRO A 658 3.52 -0.66 11.19
N ALA A 659 3.60 -0.11 9.98
CA ALA A 659 3.49 -0.90 8.75
C ALA A 659 4.68 -1.87 8.59
N PRO A 660 4.50 -3.19 8.42
CA PRO A 660 3.39 -3.77 7.65
C PRO A 660 2.28 -4.39 8.51
N PHE A 661 2.26 -4.17 9.83
CA PHE A 661 1.26 -4.77 10.72
C PHE A 661 -0.09 -4.03 10.68
N SER A 662 -0.05 -2.70 10.51
CA SER A 662 -1.19 -1.79 10.71
C SER A 662 -2.44 -2.06 9.87
N ASP A 663 -2.33 -2.72 8.71
CA ASP A 663 -3.45 -3.05 7.81
C ASP A 663 -3.73 -4.56 7.70
N LYS A 664 -3.05 -5.38 8.51
CA LYS A 664 -3.09 -6.84 8.38
C LYS A 664 -3.93 -7.49 9.47
N VAL A 665 -4.48 -8.65 9.15
CA VAL A 665 -5.20 -9.52 10.09
C VAL A 665 -4.67 -10.93 9.94
N ALA A 666 -4.21 -11.51 11.05
CA ALA A 666 -3.98 -12.95 11.11
C ALA A 666 -5.30 -13.66 11.42
N PHE A 667 -5.67 -14.68 10.64
CA PHE A 667 -6.94 -15.36 10.82
C PHE A 667 -6.87 -16.86 10.52
N LEU A 668 -7.83 -17.58 11.11
CA LEU A 668 -8.25 -18.92 10.73
C LEU A 668 -9.66 -18.81 10.10
N PRO A 669 -10.01 -19.65 9.11
CA PRO A 669 -11.21 -19.48 8.30
C PRO A 669 -12.52 -19.85 9.01
N PHE A 670 -12.57 -19.85 10.34
CA PHE A 670 -13.74 -20.25 11.12
C PHE A 670 -13.84 -19.46 12.44
N PHE A 671 -15.04 -19.41 12.99
CA PHE A 671 -15.35 -18.74 14.25
C PHE A 671 -15.78 -19.71 15.33
N ILE A 672 -15.48 -19.38 16.58
CA ILE A 672 -15.83 -20.18 17.75
C ILE A 672 -16.69 -19.30 18.66
N GLU A 673 -17.83 -19.83 19.09
CA GLU A 673 -18.70 -19.19 20.08
C GLU A 673 -18.96 -20.14 21.26
N GLU A 674 -19.14 -19.57 22.44
CA GLU A 674 -19.46 -20.31 23.67
C GLU A 674 -20.98 -20.39 23.85
N TYR A 675 -21.47 -21.57 24.20
CA TYR A 675 -22.83 -21.76 24.71
C TYR A 675 -22.83 -22.72 25.90
N PHE A 676 -23.93 -22.73 26.64
CA PHE A 676 -24.11 -23.60 27.80
C PHE A 676 -25.16 -24.68 27.53
N ASP A 677 -24.82 -25.91 27.93
CA ASP A 677 -25.73 -27.05 27.99
C ASP A 677 -25.92 -27.41 29.47
N GLY A 678 -27.00 -26.90 30.07
CA GLY A 678 -27.12 -26.79 31.52
C GLY A 678 -26.03 -25.88 32.08
N ASN A 679 -25.19 -26.39 32.97
CA ASN A 679 -24.05 -25.65 33.55
C ASN A 679 -22.72 -25.92 32.84
N GLU A 680 -22.70 -26.73 31.78
CA GLU A 680 -21.47 -27.09 31.06
C GLU A 680 -21.24 -26.17 29.85
N ALA A 681 -20.11 -25.46 29.85
CA ALA A 681 -19.69 -24.65 28.70
C ALA A 681 -19.24 -25.53 27.52
N ARG A 682 -19.70 -25.18 26.32
CA ARG A 682 -19.41 -25.85 25.05
C ARG A 682 -18.99 -24.80 24.02
N TYR A 683 -18.12 -25.19 23.09
CA TYR A 683 -17.56 -24.30 22.07
C TYR A 683 -17.92 -24.80 20.69
N ILE A 684 -18.68 -24.01 19.94
CA ILE A 684 -19.24 -24.42 18.65
C ILE A 684 -18.58 -23.64 17.53
N VAL A 685 -18.34 -24.30 16.39
CA VAL A 685 -18.00 -23.58 15.17
C VAL A 685 -19.28 -22.98 14.60
N SER A 686 -19.42 -21.67 14.66
CA SER A 686 -20.65 -21.00 14.26
C SER A 686 -20.67 -20.58 12.80
N LYS A 687 -19.53 -20.16 12.25
CA LYS A 687 -19.40 -19.60 10.89
C LYS A 687 -18.05 -19.92 10.25
N PHE A 688 -18.00 -19.92 8.92
CA PHE A 688 -16.77 -20.06 8.11
C PHE A 688 -16.58 -18.89 7.16
N ILE A 689 -15.34 -18.43 6.98
CA ILE A 689 -15.02 -17.59 5.82
C ILE A 689 -14.79 -18.51 4.61
N GLY A 690 -15.60 -18.35 3.57
CA GLY A 690 -15.53 -19.21 2.39
C GLY A 690 -16.11 -20.60 2.66
N LYS A 691 -15.66 -21.62 1.92
CA LYS A 691 -16.12 -23.01 2.14
C LYS A 691 -15.33 -23.68 3.27
N PRO A 692 -15.96 -24.58 4.04
CA PRO A 692 -15.26 -25.31 5.09
C PRO A 692 -14.09 -26.15 4.55
N PRO A 693 -13.00 -26.30 5.32
CA PRO A 693 -11.77 -26.96 4.87
C PRO A 693 -11.91 -28.49 4.72
N SER A 694 -13.00 -29.09 5.22
CA SER A 694 -13.33 -30.50 4.97
C SER A 694 -14.84 -30.75 5.10
N LEU A 695 -15.32 -31.88 4.56
CA LEU A 695 -16.73 -32.28 4.69
C LEU A 695 -17.19 -32.50 6.15
N HIS A 696 -16.25 -32.82 7.04
CA HIS A 696 -16.54 -33.14 8.45
C HIS A 696 -16.31 -31.98 9.41
N PHE A 697 -15.51 -30.98 9.03
CA PHE A 697 -15.29 -29.77 9.81
C PHE A 697 -16.14 -28.64 9.21
N ARG A 698 -17.38 -28.54 9.68
CA ARG A 698 -18.43 -27.63 9.18
C ARG A 698 -19.13 -26.92 10.34
N GLU A 699 -20.04 -26.01 10.05
CA GLU A 699 -20.80 -25.31 11.11
C GLU A 699 -21.49 -26.31 12.04
N LYS A 700 -21.66 -25.91 13.30
CA LYS A 700 -22.28 -26.66 14.40
C LYS A 700 -21.45 -27.79 15.00
N VAL A 701 -20.21 -28.02 14.54
CA VAL A 701 -19.31 -28.97 15.22
C VAL A 701 -18.83 -28.40 16.55
N ILE A 702 -18.61 -29.28 17.54
CA ILE A 702 -18.19 -28.90 18.88
C ILE A 702 -16.68 -29.09 19.01
N ILE A 703 -15.96 -28.01 19.29
CA ILE A 703 -14.52 -28.05 19.56
C ILE A 703 -14.30 -28.48 21.01
N THR A 704 -13.34 -29.38 21.20
CA THR A 704 -12.97 -29.93 22.51
C THR A 704 -11.54 -29.57 22.91
N HIS A 705 -10.61 -29.52 21.96
CA HIS A 705 -9.21 -29.18 22.22
C HIS A 705 -8.62 -28.28 21.13
N TRP A 706 -7.66 -27.45 21.54
CA TRP A 706 -6.85 -26.55 20.73
C TRP A 706 -5.37 -26.85 21.00
N ASN A 707 -4.63 -27.32 20.00
CA ASN A 707 -3.24 -27.78 20.15
C ASN A 707 -3.07 -28.77 21.32
N ASN A 708 -3.99 -29.73 21.44
CA ASN A 708 -4.08 -30.72 22.53
C ASN A 708 -4.37 -30.15 23.93
N ILE A 709 -4.70 -28.86 24.06
CA ILE A 709 -5.15 -28.24 25.31
C ILE A 709 -6.68 -28.18 25.30
N PRO A 710 -7.40 -28.55 26.38
CA PRO A 710 -8.85 -28.37 26.44
C PRO A 710 -9.24 -26.94 26.08
N ILE A 711 -10.19 -26.77 25.16
CA ILE A 711 -10.46 -25.47 24.49
C ILE A 711 -10.71 -24.33 25.48
N ARG A 712 -11.46 -24.55 26.56
CA ARG A 712 -11.68 -23.54 27.61
C ARG A 712 -10.38 -23.07 28.26
N ARG A 713 -9.46 -24.00 28.54
CA ARG A 713 -8.13 -23.67 29.08
C ARG A 713 -7.28 -22.94 28.06
N ALA A 714 -7.36 -23.32 26.78
CA ALA A 714 -6.66 -22.61 25.71
C ALA A 714 -7.14 -21.15 25.58
N ILE A 715 -8.45 -20.92 25.64
CA ILE A 715 -9.06 -19.58 25.65
C ILE A 715 -8.55 -18.75 26.84
N MET A 716 -8.53 -19.33 28.04
CA MET A 716 -8.02 -18.64 29.23
C MET A 716 -6.53 -18.27 29.09
N LEU A 717 -5.70 -19.19 28.62
CA LEU A 717 -4.27 -18.95 28.38
C LEU A 717 -4.02 -17.89 27.31
N ASN A 718 -4.84 -17.89 26.26
CA ASN A 718 -4.79 -16.86 25.23
C ASN A 718 -5.21 -15.49 25.81
N GLY A 719 -6.28 -15.44 26.61
CA GLY A 719 -6.79 -14.25 27.29
C GLY A 719 -5.78 -13.55 28.20
N GLU A 720 -4.88 -14.29 28.85
CA GLU A 720 -3.81 -13.70 29.68
C GLU A 720 -2.79 -12.88 28.86
N ARG A 721 -2.75 -13.04 27.53
CA ARG A 721 -1.88 -12.26 26.64
C ARG A 721 -2.49 -10.91 26.25
N PHE A 722 -3.77 -10.66 26.55
CA PHE A 722 -4.51 -9.46 26.16
C PHE A 722 -4.83 -8.56 27.35
N ALA A 723 -4.97 -7.26 27.09
CA ALA A 723 -5.53 -6.35 28.06
C ALA A 723 -7.01 -6.70 28.32
N GLY A 724 -7.40 -6.72 29.60
CA GLY A 724 -8.79 -6.88 30.02
C GLY A 724 -8.89 -6.63 31.52
N SER A 725 -9.66 -5.61 31.89
CA SER A 725 -9.69 -5.04 33.24
C SER A 725 -10.22 -6.05 34.27
N ASN A 726 -11.09 -6.97 33.87
CA ASN A 726 -11.60 -8.05 34.72
C ASN A 726 -11.56 -9.45 34.04
N PRO A 727 -11.74 -10.55 34.80
CA PRO A 727 -11.66 -11.91 34.26
C PRO A 727 -12.64 -12.22 33.13
N ALA A 728 -13.87 -11.69 33.19
CA ALA A 728 -14.88 -11.92 32.15
C ALA A 728 -14.45 -11.25 30.82
N ALA A 729 -13.97 -10.00 30.89
CA ALA A 729 -13.44 -9.28 29.74
C ALA A 729 -12.21 -9.98 29.12
N ARG A 730 -11.28 -10.47 29.95
CA ARG A 730 -10.12 -11.25 29.46
C ARG A 730 -10.54 -12.55 28.79
N PHE A 731 -11.50 -13.27 29.35
CA PHE A 731 -11.98 -14.52 28.76
C PHE A 731 -12.64 -14.27 27.40
N ALA A 732 -13.53 -13.26 27.30
CA ALA A 732 -14.19 -12.90 26.05
C ALA A 732 -13.18 -12.52 24.94
N ARG A 733 -12.15 -11.74 25.27
CA ARG A 733 -11.07 -11.39 24.33
C ARG A 733 -10.20 -12.57 23.96
N GLY A 734 -9.90 -13.43 24.94
CA GLY A 734 -9.21 -14.69 24.71
C GLY A 734 -9.95 -15.56 23.71
N LEU A 735 -11.28 -15.60 23.77
CA LEU A 735 -12.13 -16.34 22.84
C LEU A 735 -12.13 -15.69 21.45
N ASP A 736 -12.39 -14.38 21.37
CA ASP A 736 -12.50 -13.66 20.09
C ASP A 736 -11.20 -13.69 19.28
N SER A 737 -10.05 -13.73 19.97
CA SER A 737 -8.72 -13.75 19.34
C SER A 737 -8.15 -15.15 19.06
N MET A 738 -8.92 -16.22 19.35
CA MET A 738 -8.52 -17.59 19.02
C MET A 738 -8.36 -17.78 17.52
N THR A 739 -9.24 -17.17 16.72
CA THR A 739 -9.26 -17.35 15.26
C THR A 739 -9.06 -16.05 14.47
N PHE A 740 -9.06 -14.86 15.12
CA PHE A 740 -8.88 -13.57 14.44
C PHE A 740 -8.02 -12.61 15.25
N ARG A 741 -6.98 -12.04 14.63
CA ARG A 741 -6.06 -11.10 15.28
C ARG A 741 -5.75 -9.91 14.35
N PRO A 742 -6.39 -8.75 14.58
CA PRO A 742 -5.99 -7.50 13.93
C PRO A 742 -4.56 -7.12 14.34
N LEU A 743 -3.64 -7.14 13.36
CA LEU A 743 -2.22 -6.98 13.61
C LEU A 743 -1.81 -5.54 13.91
N ALA A 744 -2.72 -4.58 13.74
CA ALA A 744 -2.51 -3.19 14.17
C ALA A 744 -2.27 -3.04 15.68
N MET A 745 -2.76 -3.98 16.50
CA MET A 745 -2.67 -3.92 17.97
C MET A 745 -2.21 -5.22 18.62
N ILE A 746 -2.26 -6.33 17.89
CA ILE A 746 -1.98 -7.67 18.41
C ILE A 746 -0.85 -8.27 17.59
N LEU A 747 0.15 -8.85 18.24
CA LEU A 747 1.18 -9.56 17.50
C LEU A 747 0.62 -10.81 16.79
N PRO A 748 1.22 -11.20 15.66
CA PRO A 748 0.86 -12.43 15.00
C PRO A 748 1.01 -13.65 15.94
N PRO A 749 0.25 -14.74 15.71
CA PRO A 749 0.36 -15.96 16.51
C PRO A 749 1.77 -16.55 16.49
N GLU A 750 2.22 -17.09 17.62
CA GLU A 750 3.53 -17.75 17.69
C GLU A 750 3.50 -19.09 16.95
N GLU A 751 2.34 -19.77 16.96
CA GLU A 751 2.12 -20.99 16.21
C GLU A 751 1.77 -20.72 14.74
N GLU A 752 2.45 -21.39 13.80
CA GLU A 752 2.18 -21.26 12.36
C GLU A 752 0.87 -21.92 11.93
N SER A 753 0.41 -22.92 12.70
CA SER A 753 -0.83 -23.66 12.47
C SER A 753 -1.45 -24.14 13.78
N VAL A 754 -2.74 -24.43 13.73
CA VAL A 754 -3.52 -24.91 14.87
C VAL A 754 -4.10 -26.28 14.56
N THR A 755 -3.94 -27.20 15.50
CA THR A 755 -4.59 -28.50 15.52
C THR A 755 -5.83 -28.46 16.40
N VAL A 756 -7.00 -28.68 15.82
CA VAL A 756 -8.30 -28.65 16.49
C VAL A 756 -8.84 -30.07 16.62
N GLU A 757 -9.21 -30.47 17.84
CA GLU A 757 -10.00 -31.70 18.07
C GLU A 757 -11.46 -31.36 18.29
N TYR A 758 -12.34 -32.03 17.56
CA TYR A 758 -13.77 -31.73 17.54
C TYR A 758 -14.64 -32.99 17.47
N LYS A 759 -15.90 -32.85 17.86
CA LYS A 759 -16.96 -33.86 17.66
C LYS A 759 -17.78 -33.48 16.44
N ASP A 760 -17.84 -34.36 15.44
CA ASP A 760 -18.72 -34.23 14.26
C ASP A 760 -20.19 -34.42 14.69
N ILE A 761 -21.15 -34.11 13.81
CA ILE A 761 -22.60 -34.26 14.04
C ILE A 761 -22.98 -35.72 14.36
N GLY A 762 -22.17 -36.70 13.95
CA GLY A 762 -22.29 -38.11 14.36
C GLY A 762 -21.59 -38.49 15.67
N THR A 763 -21.13 -37.53 16.47
CA THR A 763 -20.39 -37.68 17.75
C THR A 763 -18.97 -38.28 17.67
N TRP A 764 -18.50 -38.63 16.47
CA TRP A 764 -17.14 -39.09 16.23
C TRP A 764 -16.10 -38.02 16.59
N LYS A 765 -15.08 -38.40 17.36
CA LYS A 765 -13.91 -37.55 17.61
C LYS A 765 -13.05 -37.49 16.35
N ARG A 766 -12.73 -36.27 15.91
CA ARG A 766 -11.90 -35.99 14.74
C ARG A 766 -10.87 -34.92 15.08
N ARG A 767 -9.83 -34.83 14.25
CA ARG A 767 -8.77 -33.83 14.34
C ARG A 767 -8.54 -33.19 12.97
N ILE A 768 -8.28 -31.89 12.95
CA ILE A 768 -7.88 -31.15 11.75
C ILE A 768 -6.76 -30.16 12.12
N THR A 769 -5.79 -29.98 11.23
CA THR A 769 -4.74 -28.97 11.38
C THR A 769 -4.94 -27.90 10.31
N ILE A 770 -4.94 -26.63 10.71
CA ILE A 770 -5.24 -25.49 9.85
C ILE A 770 -4.16 -24.42 10.05
N PRO A 771 -3.47 -23.98 8.99
CA PRO A 771 -2.45 -22.92 9.08
C PRO A 771 -3.09 -21.55 9.33
N TRP A 772 -2.36 -20.70 10.05
CA TRP A 772 -2.68 -19.28 10.14
C TRP A 772 -2.38 -18.58 8.82
N LEU A 773 -3.30 -17.72 8.42
CA LEU A 773 -3.16 -16.86 7.26
C LEU A 773 -3.07 -15.42 7.70
N VAL A 774 -2.38 -14.59 6.91
CA VAL A 774 -2.33 -13.15 7.10
C VAL A 774 -2.90 -12.48 5.87
N GLY A 775 -3.98 -11.71 6.04
CA GLY A 775 -4.64 -10.99 4.96
C GLY A 775 -4.65 -9.48 5.18
N SER A 776 -4.67 -8.72 4.07
CA SER A 776 -4.96 -7.28 4.08
C SER A 776 -6.43 -7.05 3.74
N ILE A 777 -7.09 -6.24 4.56
CA ILE A 777 -8.50 -5.89 4.40
C ILE A 777 -8.55 -4.49 3.77
N HIS A 778 -9.43 -4.28 2.78
CA HIS A 778 -9.50 -3.05 1.96
C HIS A 778 -9.20 -1.77 2.76
N SER A 779 -8.08 -1.10 2.46
CA SER A 779 -7.65 0.13 3.13
C SER A 779 -8.69 1.27 3.03
N SER A 780 -9.48 1.29 1.96
CA SER A 780 -10.60 2.22 1.77
C SER A 780 -11.79 1.96 2.71
N ARG A 781 -11.85 0.81 3.39
CA ARG A 781 -12.93 0.43 4.30
C ARG A 781 -12.59 0.57 5.78
N ILE A 782 -11.30 0.66 6.13
CA ILE A 782 -10.83 0.65 7.54
C ILE A 782 -10.75 2.05 8.17
N SER A 783 -10.91 3.16 7.44
CA SER A 783 -10.74 4.50 8.05
C SER A 783 -11.92 5.46 7.89
N THR A 784 -12.49 5.88 9.03
CA THR A 784 -13.28 7.12 9.16
C THR A 784 -13.03 7.90 10.45
N PHE A 785 -12.57 7.28 11.54
CA PHE A 785 -12.54 7.94 12.87
C PHE A 785 -11.17 8.52 13.30
N GLU A 786 -10.07 8.01 12.75
CA GLU A 786 -8.70 8.48 13.05
C GLU A 786 -8.04 9.12 11.81
N LYS A 787 -8.79 9.95 11.08
CA LYS A 787 -8.16 10.87 10.12
C LYS A 787 -7.34 11.93 10.88
N THR A 788 -6.30 12.44 10.24
CA THR A 788 -5.40 13.49 10.72
C THR A 788 -6.07 14.86 10.97
N SER A 789 -7.33 15.04 10.57
CA SER A 789 -8.15 16.20 10.92
C SER A 789 -8.79 16.03 12.29
N ILE A 790 -8.58 17.00 13.18
CA ILE A 790 -9.21 17.03 14.51
C ILE A 790 -10.73 17.06 14.34
N SER A 791 -11.44 16.09 14.91
CA SER A 791 -12.90 16.02 14.89
C SER A 791 -13.48 15.99 16.30
N ASN A 792 -14.73 16.45 16.46
CA ASN A 792 -15.46 16.38 17.73
C ASN A 792 -15.49 14.96 18.33
N PHE A 793 -15.51 13.93 17.47
CA PHE A 793 -15.43 12.55 17.91
C PHE A 793 -14.14 12.28 18.70
N GLN A 794 -12.98 12.76 18.26
CA GLN A 794 -11.69 12.49 18.90
C GLN A 794 -11.56 13.10 20.31
N LEU A 795 -12.29 14.17 20.61
CA LEU A 795 -12.23 14.87 21.91
C LEU A 795 -13.06 14.20 23.00
N PHE A 796 -14.21 13.63 22.60
CA PHE A 796 -15.22 13.01 23.47
C PHE A 796 -15.31 11.49 23.28
N SER A 797 -14.28 10.91 22.66
CA SER A 797 -14.21 9.48 22.42
C SER A 797 -13.94 8.71 23.71
N GLY A 798 -14.71 7.64 23.89
CA GLY A 798 -14.43 6.55 24.80
C GLY A 798 -14.86 5.26 24.12
N TYR A 799 -13.92 4.53 23.53
CA TYR A 799 -14.23 3.27 22.84
C TYR A 799 -13.07 2.28 22.81
N ASP A 800 -13.33 1.00 22.64
CA ASP A 800 -12.36 -0.05 22.37
C ASP A 800 -12.13 -0.19 20.85
N TYR A 801 -10.94 0.23 20.41
CA TYR A 801 -10.57 0.18 18.99
C TYR A 801 -10.38 -1.26 18.49
N LEU A 802 -9.91 -2.17 19.36
CA LEU A 802 -9.71 -3.56 18.97
C LEU A 802 -11.06 -4.24 18.67
N THR A 803 -12.04 -4.09 19.56
CA THR A 803 -13.40 -4.62 19.34
C THR A 803 -14.04 -3.99 18.10
N HIS A 804 -13.83 -2.69 17.88
CA HIS A 804 -14.32 -2.02 16.66
C HIS A 804 -13.70 -2.62 15.39
N LEU A 805 -12.37 -2.84 15.36
CA LEU A 805 -11.70 -3.51 14.25
C LEU A 805 -12.26 -4.92 14.03
N VAL A 806 -12.33 -5.75 15.08
CA VAL A 806 -12.86 -7.12 14.98
C VAL A 806 -14.28 -7.13 14.41
N HIS A 807 -15.16 -6.23 14.87
CA HIS A 807 -16.51 -6.13 14.33
C HIS A 807 -16.57 -5.67 12.88
N HIS A 808 -15.80 -4.64 12.52
CA HIS A 808 -15.73 -4.18 11.15
C HIS A 808 -15.30 -5.31 10.20
N ILE A 809 -14.29 -6.07 10.62
CA ILE A 809 -13.74 -7.20 9.90
C ILE A 809 -14.78 -8.33 9.77
N LYS A 810 -15.40 -8.75 10.89
CA LYS A 810 -16.49 -9.74 10.92
C LYS A 810 -17.65 -9.30 10.01
N LYS A 811 -18.03 -8.03 10.03
CA LYS A 811 -19.09 -7.48 9.20
C LYS A 811 -18.77 -7.54 7.71
N CYS A 812 -17.53 -7.21 7.33
CA CYS A 812 -17.07 -7.33 5.94
C CYS A 812 -17.20 -8.77 5.41
N PHE A 813 -16.92 -9.78 6.25
CA PHE A 813 -16.98 -11.19 5.85
C PHE A 813 -18.38 -11.82 5.89
N PHE A 814 -19.23 -11.42 6.85
CA PHE A 814 -20.47 -12.14 7.15
C PHE A 814 -21.75 -11.33 6.95
N ALA A 815 -21.62 -10.03 6.73
CA ALA A 815 -22.74 -9.11 6.62
C ALA A 815 -22.50 -8.11 5.48
N THR A 816 -22.00 -8.61 4.33
CA THR A 816 -21.67 -7.79 3.16
C THR A 816 -22.88 -6.97 2.67
N GLU A 817 -24.09 -7.52 2.78
CA GLU A 817 -25.33 -6.79 2.49
C GLU A 817 -25.49 -5.54 3.37
N VAL A 818 -25.16 -5.64 4.67
CA VAL A 818 -25.20 -4.50 5.60
C VAL A 818 -24.17 -3.45 5.20
N VAL A 819 -22.96 -3.87 4.80
CA VAL A 819 -21.91 -2.95 4.31
C VAL A 819 -22.39 -2.21 3.05
N ASN A 820 -23.04 -2.91 2.12
CA ASN A 820 -23.58 -2.31 0.90
C ASN A 820 -24.73 -1.33 1.22
N ILE A 821 -25.60 -1.67 2.17
CA ILE A 821 -26.69 -0.80 2.64
C ILE A 821 -26.12 0.48 3.25
N GLU A 822 -25.07 0.41 4.07
CA GLU A 822 -24.41 1.60 4.63
C GLU A 822 -23.81 2.50 3.56
N GLN A 823 -23.14 1.91 2.57
CA GLN A 823 -22.60 2.68 1.44
C GLN A 823 -23.71 3.36 0.64
N SER A 824 -24.87 2.72 0.48
CA SER A 824 -26.03 3.33 -0.16
C SER A 824 -26.62 4.46 0.67
N PHE A 825 -26.61 4.34 2.00
CA PHE A 825 -27.06 5.40 2.91
C PHE A 825 -26.17 6.63 2.82
N LEU A 826 -24.84 6.47 2.79
CA LEU A 826 -23.90 7.59 2.64
C LEU A 826 -24.18 8.43 1.38
N LYS A 827 -24.74 7.81 0.33
CA LYS A 827 -25.14 8.49 -0.91
C LYS A 827 -26.51 9.17 -0.81
N ASN A 828 -27.49 8.55 -0.15
CA ASN A 828 -28.90 8.96 -0.24
C ASN A 828 -29.47 9.62 1.03
N ARG A 829 -28.82 9.46 2.18
CA ARG A 829 -29.21 10.00 3.51
C ARG A 829 -30.67 9.78 3.93
N LYS A 830 -31.31 8.71 3.47
CA LYS A 830 -32.69 8.33 3.86
C LYS A 830 -32.68 7.09 4.75
N PRO A 831 -33.61 6.97 5.73
CA PRO A 831 -33.74 5.75 6.53
C PRO A 831 -33.86 4.51 5.65
N VAL A 832 -33.09 3.46 5.96
CA VAL A 832 -33.05 2.20 5.20
C VAL A 832 -33.41 1.03 6.09
N GLN A 833 -34.14 0.07 5.51
CA GLN A 833 -34.51 -1.17 6.17
C GLN A 833 -33.42 -2.22 5.95
N VAL A 834 -32.85 -2.77 7.02
CA VAL A 834 -31.73 -3.72 6.90
C VAL A 834 -32.18 -5.17 6.69
N ALA A 835 -33.35 -5.54 7.20
CA ALA A 835 -34.06 -6.77 6.83
C ALA A 835 -35.56 -6.59 7.10
N ALA A 836 -36.40 -7.43 6.48
CA ALA A 836 -37.86 -7.27 6.45
C ALA A 836 -38.54 -7.20 7.84
N ASN A 837 -37.93 -7.79 8.87
CA ASN A 837 -38.44 -7.82 10.24
C ASN A 837 -37.88 -6.69 11.14
N TYR A 838 -37.03 -5.81 10.62
CA TYR A 838 -36.50 -4.65 11.35
C TYR A 838 -37.10 -3.35 10.80
N GLU A 839 -37.17 -2.35 11.66
CA GLU A 839 -37.53 -0.99 11.31
C GLU A 839 -36.47 -0.32 10.45
N SER A 840 -36.89 0.60 9.59
CA SER A 840 -35.97 1.46 8.84
C SER A 840 -35.22 2.39 9.78
N THR A 841 -33.93 2.59 9.54
CA THR A 841 -33.10 3.50 10.35
C THR A 841 -32.15 4.37 9.55
N SER A 842 -31.89 5.57 10.06
CA SER A 842 -30.88 6.51 9.56
C SER A 842 -29.45 6.12 9.99
N PHE A 843 -29.29 5.17 10.92
CA PHE A 843 -27.98 4.66 11.36
C PHE A 843 -27.92 3.13 11.23
N PRO A 844 -27.93 2.59 10.00
CA PRO A 844 -27.94 1.14 9.74
C PRO A 844 -26.68 0.40 10.19
N GLY A 845 -25.63 1.09 10.63
CA GLY A 845 -24.47 0.49 11.29
C GLY A 845 -24.57 0.33 12.78
N HIS A 846 -25.50 1.05 13.41
CA HIS A 846 -25.54 1.23 14.85
C HIS A 846 -26.81 0.66 15.45
N PHE A 847 -27.97 0.82 14.79
CA PHE A 847 -29.27 0.40 15.32
C PHE A 847 -29.90 -0.77 14.56
N ARG A 848 -30.47 -1.72 15.30
CA ARG A 848 -31.50 -2.64 14.79
C ARG A 848 -32.69 -2.60 15.74
N ALA A 849 -33.85 -2.20 15.23
CA ALA A 849 -35.08 -2.09 16.03
C ALA A 849 -36.16 -3.01 15.46
N LYS A 850 -36.85 -3.77 16.31
CA LYS A 850 -38.00 -4.59 15.93
C LYS A 850 -39.00 -4.74 17.08
N MET A 851 -40.25 -5.05 16.73
CA MET A 851 -41.27 -5.48 17.69
C MET A 851 -41.13 -6.97 18.02
N ILE A 852 -41.23 -7.31 19.30
CA ILE A 852 -41.24 -8.68 19.82
C ILE A 852 -42.61 -8.97 20.41
N ASN A 853 -43.26 -10.04 19.96
CA ASN A 853 -44.52 -10.53 20.52
C ASN A 853 -44.25 -11.68 21.49
N HIS A 854 -44.82 -11.60 22.68
CA HIS A 854 -44.70 -12.60 23.74
C HIS A 854 -46.08 -12.84 24.37
N GLY A 855 -46.77 -13.88 23.89
CA GLY A 855 -48.19 -14.08 24.18
C GLY A 855 -49.03 -12.91 23.67
N ASP A 856 -49.87 -12.35 24.53
CA ASP A 856 -50.74 -11.19 24.23
C ASP A 856 -50.06 -9.83 24.44
N LYS A 857 -48.75 -9.81 24.76
CA LYS A 857 -47.97 -8.59 25.01
C LYS A 857 -46.95 -8.37 23.90
N SER A 858 -46.68 -7.09 23.62
CA SER A 858 -45.67 -6.68 22.64
C SER A 858 -44.66 -5.71 23.26
N PHE A 859 -43.38 -5.97 23.00
CA PHE A 859 -42.22 -5.21 23.50
C PHE A 859 -41.37 -4.69 22.35
N ALA A 860 -40.71 -3.55 22.55
CA ALA A 860 -39.73 -3.03 21.60
C ALA A 860 -38.37 -3.66 21.92
N TYR A 861 -37.63 -4.05 20.88
CA TYR A 861 -36.24 -4.47 20.98
C TYR A 861 -35.38 -3.53 20.15
N ILE A 862 -34.36 -2.91 20.76
CA ILE A 862 -33.37 -2.09 20.06
C ILE A 862 -31.98 -2.59 20.42
N ARG A 863 -31.24 -3.05 19.41
CA ARG A 863 -29.82 -3.38 19.52
C ARG A 863 -28.97 -2.19 19.09
N ILE A 864 -28.00 -1.84 19.94
CA ILE A 864 -27.04 -0.75 19.72
C ILE A 864 -25.64 -1.36 19.59
N PHE A 865 -25.14 -1.47 18.36
CA PHE A 865 -23.85 -2.12 18.08
C PHE A 865 -22.65 -1.26 18.49
N SER A 866 -22.78 0.06 18.45
CA SER A 866 -21.72 0.99 18.83
C SER A 866 -22.31 2.37 19.13
N PHE A 867 -21.66 3.13 20.00
CA PHE A 867 -21.90 4.57 20.17
C PHE A 867 -20.98 5.42 19.28
N ALA A 868 -20.18 4.81 18.39
CA ALA A 868 -19.18 5.52 17.58
C ALA A 868 -19.84 6.32 16.45
N THR A 869 -20.15 7.58 16.72
CA THR A 869 -20.79 8.51 15.78
C THR A 869 -20.11 9.86 15.79
N ASN A 870 -20.01 10.48 14.61
CA ASN A 870 -19.56 11.86 14.46
C ASN A 870 -20.69 12.89 14.69
N ASP A 871 -21.96 12.44 14.61
CA ASP A 871 -23.16 13.27 14.69
C ASP A 871 -24.03 12.83 15.88
N PRO A 872 -23.60 13.08 17.14
CA PRO A 872 -24.29 12.56 18.33
C PRO A 872 -25.71 13.10 18.50
N VAL A 873 -26.01 14.30 18.00
CA VAL A 873 -27.36 14.90 18.07
C VAL A 873 -28.36 14.10 17.22
N ASP A 874 -28.02 13.85 15.95
CA ASP A 874 -28.92 13.12 15.04
C ASP A 874 -28.98 11.63 15.38
N PHE A 875 -27.91 11.08 15.96
CA PHE A 875 -27.90 9.75 16.54
C PHE A 875 -28.96 9.57 17.63
N VAL A 876 -29.03 10.51 18.58
CA VAL A 876 -30.01 10.49 19.68
C VAL A 876 -31.42 10.74 19.15
N LYS A 877 -31.61 11.67 18.20
CA LYS A 877 -32.92 11.90 17.56
C LYS A 877 -33.45 10.66 16.85
N GLU A 878 -32.58 9.92 16.16
CA GLU A 878 -32.98 8.66 15.54
C GLU A 878 -33.42 7.63 16.59
N PHE A 879 -32.70 7.54 17.71
CA PHE A 879 -33.09 6.66 18.80
C PHE A 879 -34.47 7.01 19.38
N ILE A 880 -34.75 8.31 19.59
CA ILE A 880 -36.08 8.80 19.99
C ILE A 880 -37.14 8.35 18.97
N ARG A 881 -36.91 8.59 17.67
CA ARG A 881 -37.82 8.20 16.59
C ARG A 881 -38.13 6.70 16.59
N LEU A 882 -37.12 5.86 16.79
CA LEU A 882 -37.28 4.40 16.84
C LEU A 882 -38.12 3.96 18.06
N ILE A 883 -37.96 4.59 19.21
CA ILE A 883 -38.78 4.32 20.40
C ILE A 883 -40.23 4.76 20.17
N GLU A 884 -40.43 5.96 19.63
CA GLU A 884 -41.75 6.56 19.51
C GLU A 884 -42.64 5.89 18.46
N GLN A 885 -42.07 5.41 17.35
CA GLN A 885 -42.82 4.72 16.30
C GLN A 885 -43.35 3.34 16.74
N MET A 886 -42.72 2.70 17.73
CA MET A 886 -43.10 1.35 18.18
C MET A 886 -44.19 1.41 19.28
N PRO A 887 -45.35 0.74 19.11
CA PRO A 887 -46.43 0.74 20.10
C PRO A 887 -46.18 -0.31 21.20
N ALA A 888 -45.09 -0.16 21.96
CA ALA A 888 -44.66 -1.12 22.98
C ALA A 888 -44.95 -0.68 24.42
N LYS A 889 -45.13 -1.65 25.33
CA LYS A 889 -45.28 -1.41 26.78
C LYS A 889 -43.97 -1.50 27.57
N GLY A 890 -42.88 -1.87 26.91
CA GLY A 890 -41.54 -2.00 27.49
C GLY A 890 -40.49 -2.08 26.38
N LEU A 891 -39.23 -1.82 26.74
CA LEU A 891 -38.10 -1.74 25.83
C LEU A 891 -36.95 -2.64 26.32
N ILE A 892 -36.48 -3.50 25.43
CA ILE A 892 -35.28 -4.31 25.59
C ILE A 892 -34.16 -3.61 24.81
N LEU A 893 -33.13 -3.14 25.53
CA LEU A 893 -31.93 -2.55 24.96
C LEU A 893 -30.81 -3.58 24.97
N ASP A 894 -30.25 -3.91 23.81
CA ASP A 894 -29.12 -4.84 23.71
C ASP A 894 -27.85 -4.10 23.29
N VAL A 895 -26.91 -3.97 24.22
CA VAL A 895 -25.61 -3.31 24.02
C VAL A 895 -24.45 -4.31 24.08
N ARG A 896 -24.72 -5.62 24.02
CA ARG A 896 -23.69 -6.65 23.99
C ARG A 896 -22.73 -6.44 22.83
N ASN A 897 -21.45 -6.68 23.05
CA ASN A 897 -20.38 -6.46 22.08
C ASN A 897 -20.31 -4.98 21.61
N ASN A 898 -20.75 -4.02 22.42
CA ASN A 898 -20.61 -2.60 22.10
C ASN A 898 -19.32 -2.06 22.70
N GLY A 899 -18.31 -1.83 21.84
CA GLY A 899 -17.02 -1.30 22.27
C GLY A 899 -17.05 0.16 22.73
N GLY A 900 -18.20 0.85 22.73
CA GLY A 900 -18.32 2.26 23.10
C GLY A 900 -18.37 3.20 21.89
N GLY A 901 -17.92 4.44 22.08
CA GLY A 901 -17.94 5.50 21.07
C GLY A 901 -17.98 6.90 21.66
N ASN A 902 -18.98 7.68 21.26
CA ASN A 902 -19.17 9.05 21.70
C ASN A 902 -19.88 9.10 23.08
N ILE A 903 -19.23 9.70 24.07
CA ILE A 903 -19.75 9.79 25.45
C ILE A 903 -21.04 10.63 25.52
N LEU A 904 -21.11 11.72 24.77
CA LEU A 904 -22.30 12.58 24.73
C LEU A 904 -23.53 11.79 24.24
N ALA A 905 -23.35 10.98 23.18
CA ALA A 905 -24.44 10.15 22.66
C ALA A 905 -24.93 9.14 23.69
N ALA A 906 -24.02 8.49 24.43
CA ALA A 906 -24.37 7.56 25.49
C ALA A 906 -25.16 8.24 26.62
N GLU A 907 -24.68 9.36 27.15
CA GLU A 907 -25.34 10.05 28.27
C GLU A 907 -26.65 10.76 27.85
N TRP A 908 -26.71 11.35 26.66
CA TRP A 908 -27.96 11.90 26.12
C TRP A 908 -29.02 10.81 25.92
N MET A 909 -28.63 9.60 25.48
CA MET A 909 -29.56 8.48 25.38
C MET A 909 -30.09 8.02 26.74
N LEU A 910 -29.31 8.12 27.83
CA LEU A 910 -29.82 7.84 29.18
C LEU A 910 -30.95 8.82 29.55
N GLN A 911 -30.79 10.10 29.22
CA GLN A 911 -31.81 11.11 29.51
C GLN A 911 -33.09 10.91 28.68
N VAL A 912 -32.98 10.37 27.46
CA VAL A 912 -34.16 10.00 26.64
C VAL A 912 -35.04 8.97 27.35
N LEU A 913 -34.44 8.07 28.13
CA LEU A 913 -35.11 6.92 28.76
C LEU A 913 -35.89 7.25 30.03
N THR A 914 -35.81 8.48 30.55
CA THR A 914 -36.43 8.87 31.82
C THR A 914 -36.83 10.34 31.86
N ASP A 915 -37.88 10.67 32.61
CA ASP A 915 -38.28 12.05 32.89
C ASP A 915 -37.45 12.70 34.02
N LYS A 916 -36.82 11.86 34.86
CA LYS A 916 -35.88 12.28 35.89
C LYS A 916 -34.61 12.86 35.26
N GLN A 917 -34.03 13.86 35.89
CA GLN A 917 -32.78 14.42 35.43
C GLN A 917 -31.63 13.43 35.66
N ILE A 918 -30.92 13.06 34.59
CA ILE A 918 -29.70 12.27 34.67
C ILE A 918 -28.56 13.18 35.14
N VAL A 919 -27.73 12.65 36.05
CA VAL A 919 -26.46 13.26 36.44
C VAL A 919 -25.37 12.65 35.56
N PRO A 920 -24.72 13.44 34.68
CA PRO A 920 -23.60 12.94 33.92
C PRO A 920 -22.45 12.53 34.84
N GLN A 921 -21.71 11.50 34.42
CA GLN A 921 -20.61 10.95 35.19
C GLN A 921 -19.41 11.91 35.19
N PRO A 922 -18.88 12.29 36.36
CA PRO A 922 -17.74 13.21 36.42
C PRO A 922 -16.42 12.50 36.08
N GLU A 923 -15.52 13.22 35.42
CA GLU A 923 -14.21 12.75 35.02
C GLU A 923 -13.07 13.55 35.66
N GLN A 924 -11.98 12.86 35.98
CA GLN A 924 -10.79 13.46 36.62
C GLN A 924 -9.55 13.29 35.75
N PHE A 925 -8.71 14.32 35.67
CA PHE A 925 -7.35 14.18 35.17
C PHE A 925 -6.38 13.75 36.28
N ILE A 926 -5.25 13.18 35.88
CA ILE A 926 -4.07 13.07 36.73
C ILE A 926 -3.36 14.43 36.83
N ASN A 927 -2.82 14.73 38.00
CA ASN A 927 -2.16 15.99 38.29
C ASN A 927 -0.67 15.92 37.89
N THR A 928 -0.35 16.34 36.66
CA THR A 928 1.01 16.36 36.11
C THR A 928 1.32 17.69 35.41
N PRO A 929 2.61 18.04 35.22
CA PRO A 929 3.00 19.22 34.44
C PRO A 929 2.40 19.27 33.03
N LEU A 930 2.33 18.12 32.35
CA LEU A 930 1.74 18.03 31.00
C LEU A 930 0.24 18.35 31.01
N VAL A 931 -0.51 17.80 31.97
CA VAL A 931 -1.95 18.04 32.05
C VAL A 931 -2.24 19.48 32.48
N GLU A 932 -1.45 20.06 33.39
CA GLU A 932 -1.56 21.48 33.72
C GLU A 932 -1.40 22.35 32.48
N GLU A 933 -0.38 22.07 31.66
CA GLU A 933 -0.11 22.81 30.44
C GLU A 933 -1.26 22.65 29.42
N LEU A 934 -1.77 21.43 29.24
CA LEU A 934 -2.96 21.16 28.41
C LEU A 934 -4.17 21.96 28.88
N CYS A 935 -4.51 21.89 30.17
CA CYS A 935 -5.62 22.64 30.72
C CYS A 935 -5.38 24.15 30.56
N ARG A 936 -4.16 24.65 30.73
CA ARG A 936 -3.83 26.06 30.54
C ARG A 936 -4.02 26.52 29.09
N LEU A 937 -3.61 25.71 28.12
CA LEU A 937 -3.72 26.04 26.69
C LEU A 937 -5.15 25.97 26.16
N HIS A 938 -6.01 25.16 26.77
CA HIS A 938 -7.36 24.85 26.26
C HIS A 938 -8.50 25.27 27.20
N SER A 939 -8.35 26.40 27.89
CA SER A 939 -9.37 26.96 28.81
C SER A 939 -9.81 28.38 28.41
N PRO A 940 -10.69 28.55 27.40
CA PRO A 940 -11.11 27.54 26.42
C PRO A 940 -10.08 27.38 25.29
N SER A 941 -10.23 26.33 24.46
CA SER A 941 -9.36 26.10 23.31
C SER A 941 -9.65 27.08 22.16
N ASN A 942 -8.59 27.69 21.63
CA ASN A 942 -8.67 28.56 20.44
C ASN A 942 -8.35 27.82 19.12
N ILE A 943 -7.86 26.59 19.20
CA ILE A 943 -7.43 25.80 18.04
C ILE A 943 -8.31 24.57 17.78
N VAL A 944 -9.17 24.21 18.74
CA VAL A 944 -10.10 23.10 18.63
C VAL A 944 -11.46 23.56 19.13
N GLU A 945 -12.41 23.68 18.23
CA GLU A 945 -13.79 24.04 18.55
C GLU A 945 -14.42 22.99 19.50
N GLY A 946 -15.15 23.46 20.51
CA GLY A 946 -15.83 22.58 21.48
C GLY A 946 -14.97 22.01 22.61
N LEU A 947 -13.65 22.22 22.61
CA LEU A 947 -12.78 21.83 23.74
C LEU A 947 -12.66 22.96 24.77
N ASP A 948 -13.20 22.75 25.96
CA ASP A 948 -13.03 23.66 27.10
C ASP A 948 -12.61 22.87 28.35
N LEU A 949 -11.42 23.18 28.87
CA LEU A 949 -10.83 22.56 30.05
C LEU A 949 -10.83 23.51 31.27
N THR A 950 -11.59 24.61 31.23
CA THR A 950 -11.53 25.69 32.24
C THR A 950 -11.76 25.21 33.66
N ASP A 951 -12.72 24.30 33.87
CA ASP A 951 -13.02 23.79 35.21
C ASP A 951 -11.90 22.91 35.78
N TRP A 952 -11.29 22.08 34.93
CA TRP A 952 -10.11 21.31 35.30
C TRP A 952 -8.89 22.20 35.53
N GLN A 953 -8.69 23.26 34.74
CA GLN A 953 -7.57 24.20 34.92
C GLN A 953 -7.58 24.87 36.30
N LYS A 954 -8.76 25.31 36.78
CA LYS A 954 -8.90 25.93 38.10
C LYS A 954 -8.43 24.98 39.20
N THR A 955 -8.85 23.72 39.13
CA THR A 955 -8.53 22.73 40.17
C THR A 955 -7.12 22.21 40.09
N ILE A 956 -6.58 21.92 38.90
CA ILE A 956 -5.21 21.43 38.76
C ILE A 956 -4.21 22.44 39.35
N LYS A 957 -4.39 23.75 39.12
CA LYS A 957 -3.55 24.79 39.72
C LYS A 957 -3.52 24.76 41.25
N GLU A 958 -4.63 24.42 41.89
CA GLU A 958 -4.73 24.27 43.34
C GLU A 958 -4.18 22.93 43.81
N MET A 959 -4.46 21.84 43.07
CA MET A 959 -4.04 20.49 43.42
C MET A 959 -2.52 20.31 43.33
N ILE A 960 -1.84 21.02 42.43
CA ILE A 960 -0.37 21.09 42.40
C ILE A 960 0.20 21.60 43.74
N LYS A 961 -0.48 22.54 44.41
CA LYS A 961 -0.04 23.07 45.71
C LYS A 961 -0.28 22.08 46.86
N THR A 962 -1.29 21.22 46.74
CA THR A 962 -1.68 20.25 47.79
C THR A 962 -1.03 18.89 47.62
N GLY A 963 -0.47 18.58 46.45
CA GLY A 963 0.07 17.26 46.12
C GLY A 963 -0.99 16.20 45.84
N SER A 964 -2.26 16.61 45.63
CA SER A 964 -3.33 15.68 45.28
C SER A 964 -3.07 15.02 43.92
N ILE A 965 -3.32 13.71 43.83
CA ILE A 965 -3.02 12.92 42.62
C ILE A 965 -3.96 13.27 41.45
N TYR A 966 -5.21 13.62 41.76
CA TYR A 966 -6.27 13.84 40.78
C TYR A 966 -6.87 15.24 40.89
N SER A 967 -7.38 15.78 39.78
CA SER A 967 -8.25 16.95 39.79
C SER A 967 -9.58 16.66 40.52
N LEU A 968 -10.41 17.69 40.75
CA LEU A 968 -11.83 17.42 41.01
C LEU A 968 -12.49 16.80 39.75
N GLY A 969 -13.62 16.13 39.97
CA GLY A 969 -14.38 15.49 38.92
C GLY A 969 -15.36 16.48 38.27
N TYR A 970 -15.29 16.61 36.94
CA TYR A 970 -16.23 17.41 36.14
C TYR A 970 -16.78 16.58 34.99
N PRO A 971 -18.06 16.72 34.62
CA PRO A 971 -18.62 15.95 33.53
C PRO A 971 -18.14 16.46 32.17
N ILE A 972 -17.90 15.55 31.22
CA ILE A 972 -17.73 15.93 29.81
C ILE A 972 -19.06 16.45 29.24
N THR A 973 -20.15 15.73 29.49
CA THR A 973 -21.49 16.15 29.04
C THR A 973 -21.99 17.26 29.94
N SER A 974 -22.25 18.43 29.36
CA SER A 974 -22.86 19.53 30.11
C SER A 974 -24.23 19.11 30.66
N PRO A 975 -24.51 19.29 31.96
CA PRO A 975 -25.82 19.00 32.55
C PRO A 975 -26.98 19.74 31.86
N ASP A 976 -26.73 20.91 31.28
CA ASP A 976 -27.75 21.67 30.54
C ASP A 976 -28.10 21.02 29.20
N SER A 977 -27.12 20.39 28.54
CA SER A 977 -27.35 19.74 27.23
C SER A 977 -28.33 18.57 27.32
N LEU A 978 -28.35 17.86 28.46
CA LEU A 978 -29.29 16.75 28.72
C LEU A 978 -30.75 17.21 28.67
N LYS A 979 -31.06 18.45 29.06
CA LYS A 979 -32.44 18.97 29.06
C LYS A 979 -33.10 18.95 27.68
N THR A 980 -32.31 18.86 26.61
CA THR A 980 -32.74 18.91 25.21
C THR A 980 -33.35 17.59 24.72
N PHE A 981 -32.99 16.45 25.31
CA PHE A 981 -33.33 15.13 24.76
C PHE A 981 -34.22 14.35 25.72
N ARG A 982 -35.51 14.21 25.38
CA ARG A 982 -36.51 13.42 26.14
C ARG A 982 -37.44 12.70 25.18
N ALA A 983 -37.79 11.44 25.46
CA ALA A 983 -38.89 10.77 24.78
C ALA A 983 -40.22 11.08 25.47
N GLU A 984 -41.31 11.11 24.69
CA GLU A 984 -42.66 11.31 25.25
C GLU A 984 -43.15 10.08 26.03
N LYS A 985 -42.72 8.87 25.63
CA LYS A 985 -43.17 7.60 26.21
C LYS A 985 -42.23 7.14 27.34
N GLN A 986 -42.79 6.88 28.52
CA GLN A 986 -42.10 6.22 29.62
C GLN A 986 -42.32 4.70 29.53
N LEU A 987 -41.24 3.94 29.40
CA LEU A 987 -41.26 2.49 29.20
C LEU A 987 -40.56 1.77 30.35
N LYS A 988 -41.00 0.54 30.66
CA LYS A 988 -40.20 -0.37 31.49
C LYS A 988 -39.00 -0.86 30.69
N LEU A 989 -37.82 -0.87 31.31
CA LEU A 989 -36.55 -1.06 30.61
C LEU A 989 -35.83 -2.32 31.10
N VAL A 990 -35.32 -3.10 30.14
CA VAL A 990 -34.32 -4.14 30.37
C VAL A 990 -33.11 -3.82 29.50
N LEU A 991 -31.93 -3.83 30.10
CA LEU A 991 -30.65 -3.66 29.40
C LEU A 991 -29.93 -5.01 29.35
N ILE A 992 -29.41 -5.37 28.19
CA ILE A 992 -28.62 -6.59 27.98
C ILE A 992 -27.16 -6.20 27.76
N THR A 993 -26.26 -6.74 28.58
CA THR A 993 -24.82 -6.46 28.55
C THR A 993 -23.97 -7.73 28.45
N ASP A 994 -22.70 -7.57 28.07
CA ASP A 994 -21.69 -8.64 28.11
C ASP A 994 -20.31 -8.07 28.46
N ALA A 995 -19.33 -8.96 28.53
CA ALA A 995 -17.95 -8.60 28.85
C ALA A 995 -17.22 -7.76 27.79
N LEU A 996 -17.84 -7.51 26.63
CA LEU A 996 -17.31 -6.69 25.54
C LEU A 996 -18.02 -5.33 25.43
N CYS A 997 -19.01 -5.05 26.29
CA CYS A 997 -19.46 -3.69 26.58
C CYS A 997 -18.28 -2.91 27.18
N TYR A 998 -17.72 -1.94 26.44
CA TYR A 998 -16.55 -1.18 26.88
C TYR A 998 -16.75 0.34 26.76
N SER A 999 -16.17 1.12 27.68
CA SER A 999 -16.06 2.58 27.58
C SER A 999 -17.38 3.34 27.55
N ALA A 1000 -17.75 4.05 26.47
CA ALA A 1000 -19.06 4.72 26.43
C ALA A 1000 -20.23 3.75 26.66
N ALA A 1001 -20.07 2.46 26.34
CA ALA A 1001 -21.05 1.44 26.69
C ALA A 1001 -21.04 1.09 28.20
N ASP A 1002 -19.88 1.10 28.86
CA ASP A 1002 -19.81 1.01 30.34
C ASP A 1002 -20.43 2.24 30.99
N ILE A 1003 -20.15 3.45 30.47
CA ILE A 1003 -20.73 4.72 30.93
C ILE A 1003 -22.27 4.65 30.84
N PHE A 1004 -22.78 4.18 29.69
CA PHE A 1004 -24.21 3.94 29.50
C PHE A 1004 -24.76 2.93 30.50
N ALA A 1005 -24.14 1.75 30.64
CA ALA A 1005 -24.60 0.72 31.56
C ALA A 1005 -24.54 1.17 33.03
N ALA A 1006 -23.50 1.91 33.41
CA ALA A 1006 -23.30 2.43 34.75
C ALA A 1006 -24.32 3.52 35.04
N GLY A 1007 -24.57 4.43 34.11
CA GLY A 1007 -25.61 5.44 34.25
C GLY A 1007 -27.01 4.83 34.29
N PHE A 1008 -27.28 3.77 33.52
CA PHE A 1008 -28.54 3.02 33.59
C PHE A 1008 -28.75 2.37 34.97
N HIS A 1009 -27.70 1.76 35.51
CA HIS A 1009 -27.71 1.15 36.84
C HIS A 1009 -27.83 2.19 37.97
N ASP A 1010 -26.99 3.22 37.94
CA ASP A 1010 -26.82 4.20 39.03
C ASP A 1010 -28.03 5.13 39.19
N HIS A 1011 -28.84 5.27 38.13
CA HIS A 1011 -30.11 6.00 38.15
C HIS A 1011 -31.33 5.07 38.27
N GLU A 1012 -31.12 3.77 38.48
CA GLU A 1012 -32.18 2.77 38.70
C GLU A 1012 -33.22 2.75 37.56
N LEU A 1013 -32.77 2.84 36.30
CA LEU A 1013 -33.66 2.96 35.14
C LEU A 1013 -34.43 1.67 34.81
N GLY A 1014 -33.88 0.51 35.19
CA GLY A 1014 -34.46 -0.79 34.90
C GLY A 1014 -33.59 -1.94 35.41
N ARG A 1015 -33.79 -3.14 34.84
CA ARG A 1015 -32.99 -4.34 35.17
C ARG A 1015 -31.93 -4.62 34.10
N ILE A 1016 -30.78 -5.13 34.51
CA ILE A 1016 -29.68 -5.53 33.64
C ILE A 1016 -29.58 -7.06 33.58
N ILE A 1017 -29.66 -7.63 32.38
CA ILE A 1017 -29.36 -9.04 32.10
C ILE A 1017 -27.98 -9.10 31.47
N GLY A 1018 -27.04 -9.80 32.08
CA GLY A 1018 -25.71 -10.00 31.54
C GLY A 1018 -25.56 -11.39 30.92
N THR A 1019 -24.95 -11.49 29.74
CA THR A 1019 -24.44 -12.78 29.23
C THR A 1019 -23.02 -13.07 29.72
N SER A 1020 -22.52 -12.23 30.62
CA SER A 1020 -21.26 -12.37 31.33
C SER A 1020 -21.41 -11.75 32.72
N GLU A 1021 -20.55 -12.14 33.65
CA GLU A 1021 -20.65 -11.70 35.06
C GLU A 1021 -20.37 -10.19 35.27
N ASN A 1022 -19.79 -9.53 34.27
CA ASN A 1022 -19.47 -8.11 34.32
C ASN A 1022 -19.34 -7.54 32.90
N THR A 1023 -19.47 -6.22 32.77
CA THR A 1023 -19.06 -5.49 31.57
C THR A 1023 -17.53 -5.45 31.42
N GLY A 1024 -17.04 -4.88 30.33
CA GLY A 1024 -15.61 -4.76 30.03
C GLY A 1024 -14.83 -3.83 30.98
N ALA A 1025 -15.53 -2.93 31.69
CA ALA A 1025 -14.99 -2.05 32.72
C ALA A 1025 -13.98 -1.00 32.21
N GLY A 1026 -14.27 -0.39 31.06
CA GLY A 1026 -13.53 0.77 30.54
C GLY A 1026 -14.08 2.07 31.11
N GLY A 1027 -13.39 2.66 32.06
CA GLY A 1027 -13.85 3.84 32.78
C GLY A 1027 -13.04 5.09 32.49
N ALA A 1028 -12.88 5.43 31.22
CA ALA A 1028 -12.14 6.62 30.80
C ALA A 1028 -12.57 7.14 29.42
N ASN A 1029 -12.26 8.42 29.19
CA ASN A 1029 -12.14 8.96 27.85
C ASN A 1029 -10.68 8.86 27.38
N VAL A 1030 -10.47 8.91 26.07
CA VAL A 1030 -9.17 8.64 25.44
C VAL A 1030 -8.68 9.75 24.57
N TRP A 1031 -7.36 9.93 24.50
CA TRP A 1031 -6.71 10.69 23.43
C TRP A 1031 -5.58 9.89 22.81
N THR A 1032 -5.30 10.15 21.54
CA THR A 1032 -4.15 9.57 20.83
C THR A 1032 -2.90 10.39 21.10
N HIS A 1033 -1.73 9.77 20.97
CA HIS A 1033 -0.44 10.47 21.03
C HIS A 1033 -0.38 11.57 19.97
N ALA A 1034 -0.88 11.32 18.75
CA ALA A 1034 -0.97 12.33 17.70
C ALA A 1034 -1.80 13.56 18.12
N LEU A 1035 -2.95 13.36 18.77
CA LEU A 1035 -3.78 14.46 19.29
C LEU A 1035 -3.07 15.21 20.42
N LEU A 1036 -2.49 14.49 21.39
CA LEU A 1036 -1.72 15.08 22.48
C LEU A 1036 -0.51 15.90 21.98
N HIS A 1037 0.19 15.38 20.98
CA HIS A 1037 1.27 16.07 20.30
C HIS A 1037 0.79 17.35 19.60
N HIS A 1038 -0.42 17.36 19.04
CA HIS A 1038 -1.02 18.57 18.49
C HIS A 1038 -1.43 19.58 19.57
N LEU A 1039 -2.15 19.12 20.60
CA LEU A 1039 -2.68 19.97 21.68
C LEU A 1039 -1.56 20.61 22.54
N THR A 1040 -0.38 19.99 22.61
CA THR A 1040 0.77 20.53 23.35
C THR A 1040 1.70 21.42 22.51
N ARG A 1041 1.31 21.82 21.30
CA ARG A 1041 2.06 22.78 20.47
C ARG A 1041 1.50 24.19 20.67
N GLU A 1042 2.35 25.14 21.02
CA GLU A 1042 2.03 26.56 20.84
C GLU A 1042 2.21 26.93 19.36
N SER A 1043 1.40 27.84 18.83
CA SER A 1043 1.45 28.25 17.41
C SER A 1043 2.89 28.55 16.95
N GLY A 1044 3.37 27.82 15.95
CA GLY A 1044 4.73 27.94 15.40
C GLY A 1044 5.86 27.27 16.19
N LYS A 1045 5.57 26.51 17.27
CA LYS A 1045 6.58 25.82 18.10
C LYS A 1045 6.38 24.30 18.13
N GLN A 1046 7.47 23.55 18.34
CA GLN A 1046 7.42 22.11 18.59
C GLN A 1046 6.87 21.82 20.00
N SER A 1047 6.21 20.66 20.18
CA SER A 1047 5.75 20.21 21.50
C SER A 1047 6.96 19.93 22.40
N LYS A 1048 6.84 20.33 23.68
CA LYS A 1048 7.84 20.06 24.71
C LYS A 1048 7.89 18.58 25.13
N TYR A 1049 6.77 17.86 25.00
CA TYR A 1049 6.62 16.50 25.53
C TYR A 1049 6.65 15.44 24.42
N PHE A 1050 6.03 15.73 23.28
CA PHE A 1050 5.81 14.74 22.25
C PHE A 1050 6.53 15.07 20.94
N ARG A 1051 6.94 14.01 20.23
CA ARG A 1051 7.58 14.04 18.91
C ARG A 1051 6.88 13.04 18.00
N SER A 1052 6.93 13.25 16.69
CA SER A 1052 6.36 12.30 15.72
C SER A 1052 6.96 10.91 15.88
N LEU A 1053 6.11 9.88 15.76
CA LEU A 1053 6.49 8.48 15.87
C LEU A 1053 6.81 7.88 14.48
N PRO A 1054 7.74 6.91 14.40
CA PRO A 1054 8.23 6.40 13.14
C PRO A 1054 7.24 5.44 12.46
N TYR A 1055 7.23 5.45 11.12
CA TYR A 1055 6.51 4.49 10.25
C TYR A 1055 5.02 4.26 10.57
N GLY A 1056 4.32 5.32 11.04
CA GLY A 1056 2.90 5.25 11.36
C GLY A 1056 2.57 4.53 12.67
N SER A 1057 3.57 4.21 13.49
CA SER A 1057 3.33 3.79 14.87
C SER A 1057 2.66 4.92 15.67
N ASN A 1058 1.84 4.55 16.65
CA ASN A 1058 1.05 5.51 17.42
C ASN A 1058 0.72 4.93 18.81
N PHE A 1059 0.23 5.77 19.72
CA PHE A 1059 -0.30 5.33 21.00
C PHE A 1059 -1.69 5.91 21.26
N ARG A 1060 -2.41 5.28 22.17
CA ARG A 1060 -3.60 5.81 22.79
C ARG A 1060 -3.45 5.76 24.30
N VAL A 1061 -4.08 6.69 25.00
CA VAL A 1061 -4.04 6.74 26.46
C VAL A 1061 -5.39 7.12 27.04
N ALA A 1062 -5.76 6.49 28.15
CA ALA A 1062 -6.83 6.95 29.03
C ALA A 1062 -6.39 8.28 29.68
N ILE A 1063 -7.06 9.37 29.33
CA ILE A 1063 -6.63 10.72 29.71
C ILE A 1063 -7.39 11.26 30.92
N ARG A 1064 -8.69 10.97 31.02
CA ARG A 1064 -9.48 11.24 32.23
C ARG A 1064 -10.23 9.99 32.65
N ARG A 1065 -10.24 9.74 33.96
CA ARG A 1065 -10.95 8.60 34.55
C ARG A 1065 -12.38 9.00 34.88
N THR A 1066 -13.32 8.12 34.58
CA THR A 1066 -14.74 8.29 34.86
C THR A 1066 -15.09 7.75 36.25
N LEU A 1067 -15.85 8.55 37.01
CA LEU A 1067 -16.40 8.15 38.30
C LEU A 1067 -17.90 7.91 38.17
N ARG A 1068 -18.40 6.95 38.94
CA ARG A 1068 -19.81 6.62 39.04
C ARG A 1068 -20.59 7.67 39.85
N VAL A 1069 -21.91 7.60 39.74
CA VAL A 1069 -22.87 8.54 40.35
C VAL A 1069 -23.93 7.78 41.14
N GLY A 1070 -24.93 8.49 41.68
CA GLY A 1070 -26.01 7.88 42.45
C GLY A 1070 -25.50 7.18 43.71
N SER A 1071 -25.96 5.95 43.94
CA SER A 1071 -25.53 5.12 45.08
C SER A 1071 -24.05 4.70 45.00
N ASN A 1072 -23.42 4.82 43.83
CA ASN A 1072 -22.02 4.49 43.59
C ASN A 1072 -21.12 5.74 43.46
N THR A 1073 -21.58 6.90 43.92
CA THR A 1073 -20.88 8.18 43.75
C THR A 1073 -19.41 8.11 44.18
N GLY A 1074 -18.50 8.49 43.28
CA GLY A 1074 -17.06 8.56 43.54
C GLY A 1074 -16.30 7.24 43.34
N ILE A 1075 -17.00 6.13 43.08
CA ILE A 1075 -16.38 4.84 42.75
C ILE A 1075 -15.87 4.92 41.29
N PRO A 1076 -14.60 4.57 40.99
CA PRO A 1076 -14.11 4.49 39.62
C PRO A 1076 -14.86 3.44 38.79
N LEU A 1077 -15.14 3.76 37.53
CA LEU A 1077 -15.74 2.78 36.61
C LEU A 1077 -14.71 1.78 36.08
N GLU A 1078 -13.46 2.22 35.91
CA GLU A 1078 -12.34 1.40 35.42
C GLU A 1078 -12.09 0.20 36.35
N ASP A 1079 -11.81 -0.98 35.76
CA ASP A 1079 -11.66 -2.29 36.41
C ASP A 1079 -12.91 -2.88 37.10
N LEU A 1080 -13.78 -2.03 37.65
CA LEU A 1080 -14.96 -2.47 38.41
C LEU A 1080 -16.15 -2.78 37.50
N GLY A 1081 -16.39 -1.96 36.47
CA GLY A 1081 -17.48 -2.15 35.50
C GLY A 1081 -18.87 -2.16 36.14
N VAL A 1082 -19.79 -2.84 35.48
CA VAL A 1082 -21.20 -2.98 35.88
C VAL A 1082 -21.57 -4.45 35.90
N LYS A 1083 -21.89 -4.95 37.11
CA LYS A 1083 -22.43 -6.29 37.29
C LYS A 1083 -23.92 -6.31 36.95
N PRO A 1084 -24.41 -7.32 36.21
CA PRO A 1084 -25.82 -7.43 35.89
C PRO A 1084 -26.65 -7.85 37.12
N ASP A 1085 -27.95 -7.59 37.10
CA ASP A 1085 -28.91 -8.11 38.08
C ASP A 1085 -29.12 -9.63 37.92
N LEU A 1086 -29.09 -10.11 36.69
CA LEU A 1086 -29.37 -11.49 36.29
C LEU A 1086 -28.32 -11.95 35.27
N ILE A 1087 -27.89 -13.21 35.36
CA ILE A 1087 -26.96 -13.81 34.40
C ILE A 1087 -27.74 -14.78 33.51
N HIS A 1088 -27.71 -14.52 32.20
CA HIS A 1088 -28.22 -15.44 31.19
C HIS A 1088 -27.05 -16.20 30.55
N HIS A 1089 -27.02 -17.52 30.74
CA HIS A 1089 -26.07 -18.37 30.04
C HIS A 1089 -26.56 -18.64 28.62
N MET A 1090 -25.86 -18.07 27.63
CA MET A 1090 -26.19 -18.22 26.20
C MET A 1090 -26.44 -19.68 25.83
N THR A 1091 -27.63 -20.00 25.36
CA THR A 1091 -27.98 -21.36 24.94
C THR A 1091 -27.51 -21.61 23.51
N LYS A 1092 -27.57 -22.87 23.09
CA LYS A 1092 -27.32 -23.22 21.69
C LYS A 1092 -28.34 -22.56 20.74
N ASP A 1093 -29.58 -22.41 21.19
CA ASP A 1093 -30.65 -21.79 20.40
C ASP A 1093 -30.43 -20.28 20.28
N ASP A 1094 -29.83 -19.63 21.27
CA ASP A 1094 -29.49 -18.21 21.17
C ASP A 1094 -28.48 -17.93 20.06
N LEU A 1095 -27.45 -18.77 19.95
CA LEU A 1095 -26.43 -18.63 18.91
C LEU A 1095 -26.96 -18.94 17.51
N LEU A 1096 -27.91 -19.87 17.39
CA LEU A 1096 -28.37 -20.38 16.09
C LEU A 1096 -29.69 -19.76 15.59
N TYR A 1097 -30.51 -19.20 16.48
CA TYR A 1097 -31.88 -18.76 16.17
C TYR A 1097 -32.19 -17.37 16.75
N GLU A 1098 -31.33 -16.38 16.44
CA GLU A 1098 -31.53 -14.96 16.75
C GLU A 1098 -31.76 -14.63 18.25
N ASN A 1099 -30.97 -15.20 19.17
CA ASN A 1099 -31.07 -14.92 20.62
C ASN A 1099 -32.45 -15.26 21.22
N LYS A 1100 -33.06 -16.35 20.76
CA LYS A 1100 -34.43 -16.75 21.11
C LYS A 1100 -34.67 -16.83 22.62
N ASP A 1101 -33.82 -17.52 23.37
CA ASP A 1101 -34.02 -17.79 24.80
C ASP A 1101 -33.67 -16.55 25.64
N LEU A 1102 -32.64 -15.80 25.25
CA LEU A 1102 -32.27 -14.53 25.87
C LEU A 1102 -33.38 -13.47 25.71
N ILE A 1103 -33.95 -13.33 24.51
CA ILE A 1103 -35.06 -12.39 24.28
C ILE A 1103 -36.30 -12.84 25.05
N PHE A 1104 -36.54 -14.15 25.14
CA PHE A 1104 -37.63 -14.71 25.95
C PHE A 1104 -37.47 -14.37 27.43
N GLU A 1105 -36.27 -14.50 28.00
CA GLU A 1105 -35.99 -14.12 29.38
C GLU A 1105 -36.16 -12.62 29.61
N ALA A 1106 -35.65 -11.77 28.70
CA ALA A 1106 -35.84 -10.33 28.79
C ALA A 1106 -37.32 -9.91 28.78
N CYS A 1107 -38.16 -10.57 27.98
CA CYS A 1107 -39.61 -10.37 28.01
C CYS A 1107 -40.22 -10.74 29.37
N ASN A 1108 -39.79 -11.86 29.96
CA ASN A 1108 -40.28 -12.29 31.28
C ASN A 1108 -39.91 -11.31 32.38
N VAL A 1109 -38.69 -10.75 32.37
CA VAL A 1109 -38.26 -9.72 33.32
C VAL A 1109 -39.12 -8.46 33.17
N LEU A 1110 -39.40 -8.01 31.95
CA LEU A 1110 -40.32 -6.89 31.71
C LEU A 1110 -41.73 -7.17 32.22
N ILE A 1111 -42.23 -8.41 32.09
CA ILE A 1111 -43.54 -8.82 32.60
C ILE A 1111 -43.57 -8.80 34.14
N GLN A 1112 -42.50 -9.21 34.81
CA GLN A 1112 -42.41 -9.17 36.28
C GLN A 1112 -42.33 -7.74 36.84
N MET A 1113 -41.90 -6.77 36.02
CA MET A 1113 -41.83 -5.35 36.38
C MET A 1113 -43.15 -4.58 36.13
N GLN A 1114 -44.13 -5.24 35.48
CA GLN A 1114 -45.50 -4.74 35.26
C GLN A 1114 -46.41 -5.20 36.39
#